data_AF-A0A375FT99-F1
#
_entry.id   AF-A0A375FT99-F1
#
_cell.length_a   1.000
_cell.length_b   1.000
_cell.length_c   1.000
_cell.angle_alpha   90.00
_cell.angle_beta   90.00
_cell.angle_gamma   90.00
#
_symmetry.space_group_name_H-M   'P 1'
#
loop_
_entity.id
_entity.type
_entity.pdbx_description
1 polymer ?
#
loop_
_entity_poly.entity_id
_entity_poly.type
_entity_poly.pdbx_seq_one_letter_code
_entity_poly.pdbx_strand_id
1 'polypeptide(L)'
;MTTANIESLGPVLPLVTVIIPCYNQGVYLRDALYSIEGAYSGPLELIVVDDGSTDARTKRELENLRSERSILRVVRKENGGLSSARNTGLQHATGSYVQFLDADDLLVPNKIDRQLDHFAIAPGLDVSVSDYMLCDDTRISCSNVESAISTSAFELSDFLFRWERGLSIPIHCGLFRREALNHLRFDETLRAKEDWVFWSMLKLRGSKMAYFPLRGAVYRQHAQSMRRSYLRMGDSWLCAAGKIRALMPPGLYPSFMDTAIAWHAECYRKHPSYMEELSSATVLGTANASSTGSGAGVPQIVDDEPSAKLAELAAKFAALPALAGAPLISVIIPIYNHYQYLIECLSSVASQDAASFEVVCIDDASTDPRVAQLLALVEKTSTRLRVLRREQNCGISANQNEAVAHARGEYLAFLDCDDVLPSQALSEMTMQIRDYPAVDYFFSDRIDIDSNGEILRHALYGGYENIVYSDKNDLRSDLLDGMVASHLKVIRKSVYLKVGGTSDQFSGIQDWELALRIADFGRFRYVNKPLYHHRIHAQSVSRADSGRQFEKTNILRRQYQLKWLNSGGRQGRLNAEDILFEDGALPTLRELKKLWIEGRKCRVVLERNCSPSVLNFLREFNSYFESVTYKDISCWVALMGYVWGNILIPENSSFGFHIEHQMKH
;
A
#
# COMPACT_ATOMS: atom_id res chain seq x y z
N MET A 1 0.37 44.91 44.87
CA MET A 1 0.70 43.48 44.95
C MET A 1 -0.13 42.76 43.90
N THR A 2 0.45 42.58 42.73
CA THR A 2 -0.16 41.90 41.58
C THR A 2 0.05 40.39 41.73
N THR A 3 -1.05 39.66 41.87
CA THR A 3 -1.09 38.20 41.84
C THR A 3 -0.83 37.74 40.40
N ALA A 4 0.34 37.14 40.19
CA ALA A 4 0.67 36.49 38.92
C ALA A 4 -0.15 35.20 38.77
N ASN A 5 -0.87 35.10 37.65
CA ASN A 5 -1.46 33.86 37.17
C ASN A 5 -0.32 32.87 36.87
N ILE A 6 -0.26 31.79 37.66
CA ILE A 6 0.50 30.60 37.29
C ILE A 6 -0.46 29.74 36.48
N GLU A 7 -0.48 29.93 35.16
CA GLU A 7 -0.98 28.91 34.25
C GLU A 7 -0.02 27.72 34.33
N SER A 8 -0.53 26.55 34.71
CA SER A 8 0.23 25.30 34.74
C SER A 8 0.56 24.88 33.31
N LEU A 9 1.69 25.35 32.79
CA LEU A 9 2.32 24.77 31.61
C LEU A 9 2.73 23.33 31.96
N GLY A 10 2.03 22.34 31.39
CA GLY A 10 2.48 20.95 31.43
C GLY A 10 3.90 20.82 30.84
N PRO A 11 4.63 19.72 31.11
CA PRO A 11 5.98 19.54 30.60
C PRO A 11 5.98 19.62 29.06
N VAL A 12 6.87 20.47 28.52
CA VAL A 12 7.07 20.58 27.07
C VAL A 12 7.69 19.28 26.56
N LEU A 13 6.95 18.53 25.76
CA LEU A 13 7.42 17.28 25.16
C LEU A 13 8.59 17.55 24.19
N PRO A 14 9.66 16.72 24.20
CA PRO A 14 10.85 16.96 23.38
C PRO A 14 10.61 16.71 21.89
N LEU A 15 11.37 17.37 21.01
CA LEU A 15 11.39 17.03 19.59
C LEU A 15 12.04 15.65 19.40
N VAL A 16 11.35 14.75 18.69
CA VAL A 16 11.85 13.43 18.31
C VAL A 16 12.05 13.37 16.80
N THR A 17 13.26 13.03 16.35
CA THR A 17 13.51 12.75 14.93
C THR A 17 13.27 11.27 14.66
N VAL A 18 12.44 10.95 13.66
CA VAL A 18 12.31 9.59 13.13
C VAL A 18 12.97 9.49 11.77
N ILE A 19 13.92 8.56 11.64
CA ILE A 19 14.69 8.31 10.42
C ILE A 19 14.21 7.02 9.77
N ILE A 20 13.76 7.13 8.52
CA ILE A 20 13.23 6.03 7.71
C ILE A 20 14.10 5.84 6.46
N PRO A 21 15.00 4.84 6.42
CA PRO A 21 15.69 4.48 5.19
C PRO A 21 14.70 3.81 4.22
N CYS A 22 14.75 4.19 2.93
CA CYS A 22 13.86 3.65 1.91
C CYS A 22 14.63 3.37 0.62
N TYR A 23 14.50 2.15 0.10
CA TYR A 23 14.95 1.80 -1.25
C TYR A 23 13.95 0.83 -1.90
N ASN A 24 13.20 1.31 -2.88
CA ASN A 24 12.14 0.57 -3.57
C ASN A 24 11.04 -0.02 -2.67
N GLN A 25 10.75 0.64 -1.54
CA GLN A 25 9.82 0.18 -0.50
C GLN A 25 8.58 1.07 -0.37
N GLY A 26 8.18 1.74 -1.44
CA GLY A 26 7.04 2.66 -1.46
C GLY A 26 5.72 2.06 -0.98
N VAL A 27 5.55 0.74 -1.11
CA VAL A 27 4.36 0.02 -0.59
C VAL A 27 4.21 0.13 0.93
N TYR A 28 5.29 0.29 1.68
CA TYR A 28 5.28 0.23 3.14
C TYR A 28 5.32 1.60 3.82
N LEU A 29 5.75 2.65 3.12
CA LEU A 29 5.97 3.98 3.69
C LEU A 29 4.76 4.57 4.42
N ARG A 30 3.54 4.34 3.91
CA ARG A 30 2.31 4.80 4.57
C ARG A 30 2.11 4.12 5.92
N ASP A 31 2.19 2.80 5.97
CA ASP A 31 2.03 2.05 7.22
C ASP A 31 3.08 2.49 8.25
N ALA A 32 4.33 2.66 7.83
CA ALA A 32 5.41 3.15 8.69
C ALA A 32 5.09 4.55 9.26
N LEU A 33 4.68 5.51 8.42
CA LEU A 33 4.32 6.86 8.85
C LEU A 33 3.09 6.89 9.76
N TYR A 34 2.03 6.15 9.44
CA TYR A 34 0.86 6.01 10.31
C TYR A 34 1.23 5.43 11.68
N SER A 35 2.15 4.46 11.71
CA SER A 35 2.61 3.88 12.98
C SER A 35 3.38 4.88 13.84
N ILE A 36 4.15 5.79 13.22
CA ILE A 36 4.89 6.84 13.91
C ILE A 36 3.96 7.87 14.53
N GLU A 37 2.91 8.28 13.81
CA GLU A 37 1.90 9.23 14.29
C GLU A 37 1.16 8.70 15.52
N GLY A 38 0.95 7.39 15.61
CA GLY A 38 0.40 6.73 16.80
C GLY A 38 1.43 6.49 17.92
N ALA A 39 2.73 6.48 17.60
CA ALA A 39 3.79 6.13 18.55
C ALA A 39 4.21 7.30 19.44
N TYR A 40 3.97 8.55 19.03
CA TYR A 40 4.37 9.75 19.77
C TYR A 40 3.32 10.87 19.74
N SER A 41 3.01 11.42 20.92
CA SER A 41 2.06 12.54 21.09
C SER A 41 2.68 13.94 20.94
N GLY A 42 4.01 14.04 20.97
CA GLY A 42 4.74 15.30 20.94
C GLY A 42 5.23 15.74 19.54
N PRO A 43 6.11 16.76 19.48
CA PRO A 43 6.60 17.29 18.21
C PRO A 43 7.52 16.29 17.49
N LEU A 44 7.25 16.05 16.20
CA LEU A 44 7.97 15.11 15.34
C LEU A 44 8.76 15.83 14.24
N GLU A 45 9.97 15.35 13.98
CA GLU A 45 10.71 15.57 12.74
C GLU A 45 10.77 14.24 11.98
N LEU A 46 10.21 14.17 10.78
CA LEU A 46 10.17 12.94 9.98
C LEU A 46 11.13 13.04 8.82
N ILE A 47 12.10 12.12 8.74
CA ILE A 47 13.11 12.11 7.68
C ILE A 47 13.04 10.76 6.97
N VAL A 48 12.50 10.75 5.75
CA VAL A 48 12.63 9.61 4.84
C VAL A 48 13.86 9.82 3.97
N VAL A 49 14.80 8.88 4.01
CA VAL A 49 15.99 8.88 3.16
C VAL A 49 15.77 7.91 2.01
N ASP A 50 15.49 8.45 0.84
CA ASP A 50 15.40 7.69 -0.40
C ASP A 50 16.81 7.40 -0.93
N ASP A 51 17.27 6.16 -0.71
CA ASP A 51 18.59 5.66 -1.07
C ASP A 51 18.65 5.22 -2.55
N GLY A 52 18.16 6.09 -3.43
CA GLY A 52 18.23 5.92 -4.87
C GLY A 52 17.16 5.00 -5.46
N SER A 53 15.92 5.04 -4.96
CA SER A 53 14.83 4.20 -5.48
C SER A 53 14.63 4.40 -6.99
N THR A 54 14.48 3.29 -7.70
CA THR A 54 14.34 3.25 -9.16
C THR A 54 12.91 3.02 -9.60
N ASP A 55 12.10 2.35 -8.77
CA ASP A 55 10.72 2.01 -9.12
C ASP A 55 9.78 3.23 -9.07
N ALA A 56 8.80 3.23 -9.97
CA ALA A 56 7.86 4.34 -10.11
C ALA A 56 6.90 4.48 -8.91
N ARG A 57 6.59 3.38 -8.20
CA ARG A 57 5.67 3.39 -7.06
C ARG A 57 6.29 4.16 -5.90
N THR A 58 7.54 3.88 -5.55
CA THR A 58 8.24 4.59 -4.46
C THR A 58 8.39 6.06 -4.75
N LYS A 59 8.78 6.44 -5.97
CA LYS A 59 8.90 7.85 -6.36
C LYS A 59 7.57 8.60 -6.22
N ARG A 60 6.50 8.04 -6.77
CA ARG A 60 5.14 8.60 -6.67
C ARG A 60 4.68 8.70 -5.21
N GLU A 61 4.93 7.66 -4.42
CA GLU A 61 4.49 7.64 -3.03
C GLU A 61 5.22 8.66 -2.16
N LEU A 62 6.53 8.84 -2.35
CA LEU A 62 7.29 9.89 -1.67
C LEU A 62 6.79 11.30 -2.02
N GLU A 63 6.36 11.52 -3.27
CA GLU A 63 5.78 12.79 -3.70
C GLU A 63 4.40 13.04 -3.09
N ASN A 64 3.54 12.02 -3.07
CA ASN A 64 2.25 12.07 -2.39
C ASN A 64 2.41 12.35 -0.89
N LEU A 65 3.30 11.63 -0.22
CA LEU A 65 3.49 11.79 1.22
C LEU A 65 4.04 13.17 1.57
N ARG A 66 4.92 13.73 0.73
CA ARG A 66 5.46 15.07 0.92
C ARG A 66 4.39 16.16 0.75
N SER A 67 3.39 15.96 -0.11
CA SER A 67 2.27 16.90 -0.24
C SER A 67 1.23 16.74 0.88
N GLU A 68 1.04 15.52 1.39
CA GLU A 68 0.12 15.20 2.49
C GLU A 68 0.66 15.60 3.87
N ARG A 69 1.98 15.57 4.09
CA ARG A 69 2.61 15.79 5.40
C ARG A 69 3.69 16.87 5.33
N SER A 70 3.36 18.06 5.82
CA SER A 70 4.30 19.20 5.84
C SER A 70 5.55 18.98 6.70
N ILE A 71 5.46 18.13 7.73
CA ILE A 71 6.59 17.77 8.61
C ILE A 71 7.54 16.72 7.99
N LEU A 72 7.15 16.10 6.87
CA LEU A 72 7.96 15.07 6.21
C LEU A 72 9.04 15.68 5.33
N ARG A 73 10.28 15.39 5.67
CA ARG A 73 11.46 15.68 4.84
C ARG A 73 11.88 14.44 4.08
N VAL A 74 11.84 14.52 2.75
CA VAL A 74 12.41 13.48 1.88
C VAL A 74 13.82 13.90 1.45
N VAL A 75 14.83 13.11 1.80
CA VAL A 75 16.23 13.30 1.38
C VAL A 75 16.57 12.24 0.35
N ARG A 76 16.77 12.65 -0.91
CA ARG A 76 17.16 11.77 -2.01
C ARG A 76 18.68 11.73 -2.14
N LYS A 77 19.26 10.54 -2.30
CA LYS A 77 20.71 10.33 -2.52
C LYS A 77 20.97 9.20 -3.50
N GLU A 78 22.21 9.08 -3.99
CA GLU A 78 22.65 7.88 -4.71
C GLU A 78 22.65 6.66 -3.78
N ASN A 79 22.34 5.48 -4.32
CA ASN A 79 22.25 4.25 -3.53
C ASN A 79 23.60 3.91 -2.87
N GLY A 80 23.62 3.93 -1.53
CA GLY A 80 24.78 3.56 -0.72
C GLY A 80 24.52 2.34 0.19
N GLY A 81 23.28 1.86 0.24
CA GLY A 81 22.82 0.83 1.17
C GLY A 81 22.27 1.40 2.48
N LEU A 82 21.65 0.50 3.26
CA LEU A 82 20.92 0.81 4.50
C LEU A 82 21.72 1.66 5.51
N SER A 83 22.97 1.29 5.80
CA SER A 83 23.87 2.06 6.68
C SER A 83 24.07 3.50 6.19
N SER A 84 24.28 3.69 4.87
CA SER A 84 24.49 5.00 4.26
C SER A 84 23.23 5.87 4.35
N ALA A 85 22.05 5.25 4.15
CA ALA A 85 20.77 5.91 4.33
C ALA A 85 20.55 6.36 5.79
N ARG A 86 20.77 5.47 6.77
CA ARG A 86 20.67 5.81 8.20
C ARG A 86 21.65 6.91 8.61
N ASN A 87 22.88 6.86 8.12
CA ASN A 87 23.89 7.90 8.37
C ASN A 87 23.49 9.25 7.77
N THR A 88 22.90 9.26 6.58
CA THR A 88 22.37 10.48 5.96
C THR A 88 21.23 11.06 6.79
N GLY A 89 20.31 10.21 7.27
CA GLY A 89 19.25 10.63 8.19
C GLY A 89 19.79 11.27 9.47
N LEU A 90 20.82 10.65 10.07
CA LEU A 90 21.48 11.19 11.27
C LEU A 90 22.13 12.56 11.06
N GLN A 91 22.64 12.84 9.86
CA GLN A 91 23.22 14.15 9.55
C GLN A 91 22.16 15.26 9.51
N HIS A 92 20.90 14.90 9.22
CA HIS A 92 19.79 15.83 9.13
C HIS A 92 18.94 15.90 10.41
N ALA A 93 19.16 14.99 11.37
CA ALA A 93 18.38 14.91 12.59
C ALA A 93 18.64 16.08 13.56
N THR A 94 17.58 16.73 14.01
CA THR A 94 17.64 17.89 14.91
C THR A 94 17.00 17.65 16.28
N GLY A 95 16.19 16.61 16.42
CA GLY A 95 15.50 16.25 17.66
C GLY A 95 16.43 15.93 18.83
N SER A 96 15.94 16.10 20.05
CA SER A 96 16.67 15.71 21.27
C SER A 96 16.82 14.20 21.38
N TYR A 97 15.89 13.47 20.75
CA TYR A 97 15.89 12.01 20.64
C TYR A 97 15.77 11.59 19.18
N VAL A 98 16.31 10.41 18.88
CA VAL A 98 16.28 9.81 17.55
C VAL A 98 15.65 8.42 17.64
N GLN A 99 14.74 8.13 16.73
CA GLN A 99 14.12 6.83 16.49
C GLN A 99 14.45 6.39 15.07
N PHE A 100 14.98 5.19 14.90
CA PHE A 100 15.09 4.57 13.57
C PHE A 100 13.85 3.72 13.29
N LEU A 101 13.38 3.70 12.06
CA LEU A 101 12.32 2.79 11.61
C LEU A 101 12.60 2.36 10.18
N ASP A 102 12.85 1.08 9.95
CA ASP A 102 12.95 0.56 8.59
C ASP A 102 11.58 0.66 7.89
N ALA A 103 11.55 0.96 6.60
CA ALA A 103 10.32 1.37 5.91
C ALA A 103 9.21 0.30 5.91
N ASP A 104 9.56 -0.98 6.05
CA ASP A 104 8.69 -2.16 6.09
C ASP A 104 8.18 -2.53 7.49
N ASP A 105 8.72 -1.91 8.54
CA ASP A 105 8.39 -2.18 9.94
C ASP A 105 7.47 -1.11 10.55
N LEU A 106 6.93 -1.40 11.73
CA LEU A 106 5.99 -0.52 12.44
C LEU A 106 6.41 -0.25 13.88
N LEU A 107 6.02 0.92 14.39
CA LEU A 107 6.06 1.23 15.83
C LEU A 107 4.66 1.02 16.43
N VAL A 108 4.59 0.49 17.65
CA VAL A 108 3.30 0.36 18.35
C VAL A 108 2.86 1.71 18.94
N PRO A 109 1.56 1.92 19.18
CA PRO A 109 1.05 3.14 19.81
C PRO A 109 1.72 3.45 21.14
N ASN A 110 2.00 4.73 21.38
CA ASN A 110 2.68 5.27 22.57
C ASN A 110 4.09 4.72 22.83
N LYS A 111 4.73 4.04 21.87
CA LYS A 111 6.10 3.52 22.07
C LYS A 111 7.06 4.62 22.51
N ILE A 112 7.10 5.72 21.77
CA ILE A 112 8.06 6.80 21.99
C ILE A 112 7.70 7.54 23.28
N ASP A 113 6.42 7.83 23.51
CA ASP A 113 5.95 8.46 24.76
C ASP A 113 6.42 7.67 25.99
N ARG A 114 6.19 6.36 26.00
CA ARG A 114 6.58 5.50 27.13
C ARG A 114 8.08 5.34 27.30
N GLN A 115 8.84 5.35 26.20
CA GLN A 115 10.29 5.34 26.30
C GLN A 115 10.85 6.70 26.77
N LEU A 116 10.18 7.82 26.50
CA LEU A 116 10.50 9.12 27.09
C LEU A 116 10.21 9.15 28.59
N ASP A 117 9.12 8.53 29.06
CA ASP A 117 8.87 8.34 30.50
C ASP A 117 10.02 7.56 31.17
N HIS A 118 10.55 6.54 30.48
CA HIS A 118 11.72 5.80 30.96
C HIS A 118 12.96 6.71 31.10
N PHE A 119 13.21 7.60 30.15
CA PHE A 119 14.28 8.61 30.26
C PHE A 119 14.04 9.64 31.37
N ALA A 120 12.78 9.98 31.67
CA ALA A 120 12.45 10.88 32.77
C ALA A 120 12.73 10.23 34.14
N ILE A 121 12.44 8.94 34.28
CA ILE A 121 12.73 8.16 35.50
C ILE A 121 14.24 7.90 35.65
N ALA A 122 14.95 7.68 34.54
CA ALA A 122 16.39 7.47 34.51
C ALA A 122 17.11 8.54 33.66
N PRO A 123 17.32 9.77 34.18
CA PRO A 123 17.90 10.87 33.39
C PRO A 123 19.27 10.57 32.78
N GLY A 124 20.08 9.73 33.45
CA GLY A 124 21.39 9.30 32.97
C GLY A 124 21.36 8.16 31.95
N LEU A 125 20.19 7.71 31.50
CA LEU A 125 20.05 6.70 30.45
C LEU A 125 20.31 7.31 29.07
N ASP A 126 21.05 6.62 28.21
CA ASP A 126 21.34 7.06 26.83
C ASP A 126 20.44 6.40 25.80
N VAL A 127 20.07 5.13 26.03
CA VAL A 127 19.21 4.34 25.14
C VAL A 127 18.16 3.57 25.93
N SER A 128 16.90 3.77 25.59
CA SER A 128 15.77 2.94 26.06
C SER A 128 15.51 1.86 25.02
N VAL A 129 15.50 0.59 25.41
CA VAL A 129 15.35 -0.56 24.48
C VAL A 129 14.06 -1.32 24.80
N SER A 130 13.14 -1.35 23.84
CA SER A 130 11.90 -2.13 23.93
C SER A 130 12.06 -3.54 23.34
N ASP A 131 11.07 -4.41 23.55
CA ASP A 131 10.90 -5.64 22.76
C ASP A 131 10.22 -5.35 21.41
N TYR A 132 10.06 -6.41 20.61
CA TYR A 132 9.35 -6.40 19.34
C TYR A 132 8.50 -7.67 19.17
N MET A 133 7.62 -7.65 18.17
CA MET A 133 6.88 -8.82 17.68
C MET A 133 7.17 -9.03 16.19
N LEU A 134 6.97 -10.25 15.71
CA LEU A 134 7.00 -10.56 14.29
C LEU A 134 5.60 -10.46 13.71
N CYS A 135 5.52 -10.09 12.44
CA CYS A 135 4.28 -10.00 11.70
C CYS A 135 4.48 -10.44 10.25
N ASP A 136 3.50 -11.11 9.67
CA ASP A 136 3.51 -11.42 8.24
C ASP A 136 3.15 -10.20 7.38
N ASP A 137 3.38 -10.28 6.08
CA ASP A 137 3.08 -9.18 5.15
C ASP A 137 1.58 -8.81 5.12
N THR A 138 0.70 -9.76 5.46
CA THR A 138 -0.76 -9.53 5.54
C THR A 138 -1.19 -8.78 6.79
N ARG A 139 -0.32 -8.67 7.80
CA ARG A 139 -0.59 -8.12 9.12
C ARG A 139 -1.61 -8.87 9.97
N ILE A 140 -2.03 -10.07 9.55
CA ILE A 140 -3.02 -10.88 10.27
C ILE A 140 -2.32 -11.80 11.27
N SER A 141 -1.16 -12.32 10.91
CA SER A 141 -0.42 -13.25 11.75
C SER A 141 0.70 -12.52 12.48
N CYS A 142 0.53 -12.32 13.78
CA CYS A 142 1.56 -11.75 14.66
C CYS A 142 2.04 -12.82 15.63
N SER A 143 3.34 -12.85 15.91
CA SER A 143 3.90 -13.71 16.95
C SER A 143 4.86 -12.95 17.85
N ASN A 144 4.82 -13.26 19.15
CA ASN A 144 5.80 -12.74 20.09
C ASN A 144 7.11 -13.48 19.90
N VAL A 145 8.22 -12.75 19.93
CA VAL A 145 9.54 -13.38 19.94
C VAL A 145 9.94 -13.64 21.39
N GLU A 146 10.36 -14.86 21.69
CA GLU A 146 11.14 -15.14 22.89
C GLU A 146 12.55 -14.53 22.70
N SER A 147 12.64 -13.21 22.85
CA SER A 147 13.89 -12.48 22.73
C SER A 147 14.56 -12.36 24.09
N ALA A 148 15.88 -12.58 24.14
CA ALA A 148 16.66 -12.41 25.37
C ALA A 148 16.94 -10.93 25.72
N ILE A 149 16.33 -9.96 25.03
CA ILE A 149 16.41 -8.53 25.35
C ILE A 149 16.00 -8.27 26.80
N SER A 150 14.86 -8.83 27.22
CA SER A 150 14.31 -8.65 28.57
C SER A 150 15.21 -9.15 29.71
N THR A 151 16.18 -10.00 29.39
CA THR A 151 17.15 -10.57 30.33
C THR A 151 18.59 -10.10 30.07
N SER A 152 18.76 -9.10 29.20
CA SER A 152 20.07 -8.50 28.94
C SER A 152 20.36 -7.41 29.96
N ALA A 153 21.60 -7.38 30.45
CA ALA A 153 22.12 -6.26 31.23
C ALA A 153 22.65 -5.14 30.30
N PHE A 154 22.61 -5.37 28.97
CA PHE A 154 23.25 -4.55 27.94
C PHE A 154 24.73 -4.29 28.23
N GLU A 155 25.40 -5.31 28.78
CA GLU A 155 26.84 -5.28 28.95
C GLU A 155 27.55 -5.63 27.64
N LEU A 156 28.82 -5.21 27.50
CA LEU A 156 29.56 -5.49 26.28
C LEU A 156 29.60 -7.01 25.99
N SER A 157 29.74 -7.83 27.02
CA SER A 157 29.68 -9.30 26.92
C SER A 157 28.36 -9.83 26.36
N ASP A 158 27.24 -9.15 26.58
CA ASP A 158 25.96 -9.56 25.98
C ASP A 158 26.03 -9.43 24.46
N PHE A 159 26.50 -8.29 23.95
CA PHE A 159 26.66 -8.08 22.51
C PHE A 159 27.71 -9.01 21.90
N LEU A 160 28.82 -9.28 22.61
CA LEU A 160 29.88 -10.15 22.08
C LEU A 160 29.48 -11.63 22.01
N PHE A 161 28.79 -12.13 23.04
CA PHE A 161 28.62 -13.57 23.22
C PHE A 161 27.18 -14.05 23.06
N ARG A 162 26.17 -13.18 23.18
CA ARG A 162 24.75 -13.57 23.06
C ARG A 162 24.12 -13.16 21.73
N TRP A 163 24.76 -12.30 20.94
CA TRP A 163 24.22 -11.89 19.63
C TRP A 163 23.99 -13.10 18.73
N GLU A 164 22.77 -13.22 18.19
CA GLU A 164 22.20 -14.40 17.50
C GLU A 164 22.12 -15.70 18.30
N ARG A 165 22.59 -15.70 19.55
CA ARG A 165 22.48 -16.79 20.53
C ARG A 165 21.39 -16.47 21.56
N GLY A 166 20.24 -16.03 21.05
CA GLY A 166 19.09 -15.58 21.83
C GLY A 166 18.94 -14.07 21.98
N LEU A 167 20.01 -13.27 21.76
CA LEU A 167 19.91 -11.81 21.71
C LEU A 167 19.99 -11.30 20.27
N SER A 168 18.97 -10.57 19.84
CA SER A 168 18.98 -9.77 18.61
C SER A 168 18.12 -8.55 18.87
N ILE A 169 18.66 -7.37 18.56
CA ILE A 169 17.97 -6.10 18.81
C ILE A 169 17.81 -5.37 17.48
N PRO A 170 16.65 -5.49 16.83
CA PRO A 170 16.33 -4.64 15.68
C PRO A 170 16.50 -3.17 16.03
N ILE A 171 17.05 -2.37 15.12
CA ILE A 171 17.40 -0.97 15.42
C ILE A 171 16.20 -0.15 15.94
N HIS A 172 15.00 -0.44 15.44
CA HIS A 172 13.77 0.26 15.79
C HIS A 172 13.27 -0.01 17.22
N CYS A 173 13.82 -1.01 17.92
CA CYS A 173 13.57 -1.24 19.35
C CYS A 173 14.15 -0.12 20.24
N GLY A 174 15.22 0.54 19.79
CA GLY A 174 15.87 1.62 20.52
C GLY A 174 15.17 2.96 20.32
N LEU A 175 15.02 3.72 21.41
CA LEU A 175 14.90 5.19 21.37
C LEU A 175 16.19 5.75 21.94
N PHE A 176 16.85 6.66 21.21
CA PHE A 176 18.21 7.10 21.50
C PHE A 176 18.21 8.57 21.90
N ARG A 177 18.92 8.95 22.96
CA ARG A 177 19.34 10.36 23.12
C ARG A 177 20.24 10.72 21.96
N ARG A 178 20.00 11.86 21.31
CA ARG A 178 20.82 12.28 20.15
C ARG A 178 22.30 12.42 20.53
N GLU A 179 22.60 12.85 21.75
CA GLU A 179 23.97 12.99 22.24
C GLU A 179 24.77 11.69 22.22
N ALA A 180 24.12 10.55 22.52
CA ALA A 180 24.74 9.23 22.46
C ALA A 180 25.14 8.82 21.02
N LEU A 181 24.54 9.46 20.02
CA LEU A 181 24.78 9.22 18.60
C LEU A 181 25.83 10.18 18.00
N ASN A 182 26.30 11.17 18.77
CA ASN A 182 27.28 12.14 18.28
C ASN A 182 28.55 11.42 17.80
N HIS A 183 28.96 11.74 16.57
CA HIS A 183 30.12 11.12 15.90
C HIS A 183 30.05 9.59 15.77
N LEU A 184 28.87 8.98 15.96
CA LEU A 184 28.65 7.56 15.71
C LEU A 184 28.00 7.42 14.33
N ARG A 185 28.42 6.40 13.59
CA ARG A 185 27.96 6.09 12.24
C ARG A 185 27.77 4.60 12.11
N PHE A 186 26.75 4.18 11.36
CA PHE A 186 26.65 2.81 10.89
C PHE A 186 27.80 2.54 9.93
N ASP A 187 28.34 1.31 9.97
CA ASP A 187 29.42 0.92 9.07
C ASP A 187 28.86 0.67 7.65
N GLU A 188 29.21 1.56 6.71
CA GLU A 188 28.73 1.51 5.33
C GLU A 188 29.39 0.40 4.50
N THR A 189 30.45 -0.22 5.01
CA THR A 189 31.09 -1.37 4.33
C THR A 189 30.40 -2.69 4.63
N LEU A 190 29.51 -2.74 5.63
CA LEU A 190 28.70 -3.90 5.95
C LEU A 190 27.38 -3.90 5.15
N ARG A 191 27.06 -5.05 4.57
CA ARG A 191 25.79 -5.31 3.88
C ARG A 191 24.75 -5.99 4.78
N ALA A 192 25.20 -6.55 5.90
CA ALA A 192 24.38 -7.15 6.94
C ALA A 192 25.16 -7.11 8.27
N LYS A 193 24.45 -7.30 9.39
CA LYS A 193 24.99 -7.28 10.77
C LYS A 193 25.49 -5.91 11.21
N GLU A 194 25.15 -4.84 10.49
CA GLU A 194 25.45 -3.46 10.85
C GLU A 194 24.87 -3.09 12.22
N ASP A 195 23.68 -3.61 12.56
CA ASP A 195 23.07 -3.41 13.89
C ASP A 195 23.96 -3.98 15.00
N TRP A 196 24.53 -5.17 14.81
CA TRP A 196 25.41 -5.79 15.81
C TRP A 196 26.62 -4.92 16.13
N VAL A 197 27.27 -4.41 15.08
CA VAL A 197 28.42 -3.51 15.22
C VAL A 197 28.00 -2.19 15.85
N PHE A 198 26.84 -1.65 15.46
CA PHE A 198 26.31 -0.40 15.99
C PHE A 198 26.01 -0.47 17.50
N TRP A 199 25.30 -1.50 17.95
CA TRP A 199 25.04 -1.72 19.38
C TRP A 199 26.34 -1.93 20.18
N SER A 200 27.28 -2.68 19.63
CA SER A 200 28.60 -2.89 20.23
C SER A 200 29.40 -1.57 20.35
N MET A 201 29.35 -0.71 19.33
CA MET A 201 29.99 0.60 19.33
C MET A 201 29.41 1.52 20.41
N LEU A 202 28.08 1.57 20.54
CA LEU A 202 27.43 2.38 21.57
C LEU A 202 27.91 1.96 22.97
N LYS A 203 27.95 0.65 23.26
CA LYS A 203 28.41 0.16 24.56
C LYS A 203 29.91 0.39 24.77
N LEU A 204 30.74 0.21 23.75
CA LEU A 204 32.18 0.51 23.81
C LEU A 204 32.48 1.98 24.12
N ARG A 205 31.60 2.90 23.70
CA ARG A 205 31.67 4.32 24.05
C ARG A 205 31.10 4.66 25.44
N GLY A 206 30.64 3.67 26.18
CA GLY A 206 30.11 3.85 27.54
C GLY A 206 28.64 4.25 27.60
N SER A 207 27.88 4.09 26.50
CA SER A 207 26.44 4.40 26.50
C SER A 207 25.70 3.52 27.52
N LYS A 208 24.86 4.15 28.34
CA LYS A 208 23.99 3.48 29.30
C LYS A 208 22.68 3.07 28.61
N MET A 209 22.40 1.78 28.64
CA MET A 209 21.22 1.20 28.00
C MET A 209 20.41 0.44 29.04
N ALA A 210 19.09 0.44 28.87
CA ALA A 210 18.19 -0.27 29.77
C ALA A 210 16.98 -0.79 29.02
N TYR A 211 16.52 -1.96 29.46
CA TYR A 211 15.32 -2.59 28.94
C TYR A 211 14.08 -1.85 29.46
N PHE A 212 13.13 -1.63 28.57
CA PHE A 212 11.81 -1.13 28.88
C PHE A 212 10.77 -2.21 28.52
N PRO A 213 9.94 -2.69 29.46
CA PRO A 213 9.03 -3.82 29.26
C PRO A 213 7.80 -3.43 28.42
N LEU A 214 8.05 -3.20 27.13
CA LEU A 214 7.05 -2.90 26.11
C LEU A 214 7.46 -3.62 24.83
N ARG A 215 6.52 -4.27 24.16
CA ARG A 215 6.73 -4.70 22.77
C ARG A 215 6.49 -3.50 21.87
N GLY A 216 7.55 -2.71 21.70
CA GLY A 216 7.50 -1.38 21.10
C GLY A 216 7.47 -1.38 19.57
N ALA A 217 7.90 -2.46 18.93
CA ALA A 217 8.01 -2.51 17.48
C ALA A 217 7.43 -3.79 16.88
N VAL A 218 7.11 -3.72 15.59
CA VAL A 218 6.59 -4.82 14.78
C VAL A 218 7.52 -5.01 13.61
N TYR A 219 8.20 -6.15 13.59
CA TYR A 219 9.11 -6.54 12.51
C TYR A 219 8.32 -7.33 11.46
N ARG A 220 8.20 -6.80 10.25
CA ARG A 220 7.46 -7.44 9.15
C ARG A 220 8.34 -8.43 8.41
N GLN A 221 7.81 -9.62 8.18
CA GLN A 221 8.48 -10.67 7.42
C GLN A 221 7.79 -10.84 6.06
N HIS A 222 8.54 -10.63 4.97
CA HIS A 222 8.08 -10.86 3.61
C HIS A 222 9.13 -11.62 2.80
N ALA A 223 8.74 -12.21 1.66
CA ALA A 223 9.62 -13.06 0.83
C ALA A 223 10.86 -12.34 0.27
N GLN A 224 10.89 -11.01 0.33
CA GLN A 224 12.05 -10.20 -0.06
C GLN A 224 12.88 -9.72 1.15
N SER A 225 12.40 -9.90 2.39
CA SER A 225 13.18 -9.61 3.59
C SER A 225 14.48 -10.42 3.54
N MET A 226 15.60 -9.79 3.89
CA MET A 226 16.94 -10.37 3.75
C MET A 226 17.07 -11.73 4.45
N ARG A 227 16.95 -12.82 3.69
CA ARG A 227 17.60 -14.11 3.90
C ARG A 227 17.58 -14.90 2.59
N ARG A 228 18.55 -14.61 1.72
CA ARG A 228 18.74 -15.33 0.43
C ARG A 228 20.05 -16.10 0.32
N SER A 229 20.92 -16.06 1.34
CA SER A 229 22.19 -16.78 1.29
C SER A 229 22.80 -16.99 2.67
N TYR A 230 22.93 -18.24 3.11
CA TYR A 230 23.65 -18.58 4.34
C TYR A 230 25.15 -18.30 4.21
N LEU A 231 25.70 -18.42 3.00
CA LEU A 231 27.11 -18.14 2.72
C LEU A 231 27.44 -16.66 2.96
N ARG A 232 26.71 -15.75 2.30
CA ARG A 232 26.92 -14.29 2.46
C ARG A 232 26.64 -13.80 3.88
N MET A 233 25.67 -14.40 4.56
CA MET A 233 25.36 -14.06 5.95
C MET A 233 26.46 -14.53 6.91
N GLY A 234 27.08 -15.68 6.66
CA GLY A 234 28.25 -16.17 7.39
C GLY A 234 29.47 -15.28 7.20
N ASP A 235 29.75 -14.86 5.97
CA ASP A 235 30.83 -13.90 5.67
C ASP A 235 30.60 -12.56 6.37
N SER A 236 29.36 -12.06 6.35
CA SER A 236 28.98 -10.81 7.02
C SER A 236 29.13 -10.93 8.54
N TRP A 237 28.83 -12.09 9.13
CA TRP A 237 29.06 -12.38 10.54
C TRP A 237 30.54 -12.28 10.92
N LEU A 238 31.43 -12.93 10.16
CA LEU A 238 32.87 -12.90 10.44
C LEU A 238 33.46 -11.49 10.23
N CYS A 239 33.02 -10.79 9.18
CA CYS A 239 33.43 -9.40 8.93
C CYS A 239 33.02 -8.46 10.07
N ALA A 240 31.76 -8.55 10.52
CA ALA A 240 31.25 -7.78 11.65
C ALA A 240 32.02 -8.09 12.95
N ALA A 241 32.30 -9.37 13.23
CA ALA A 241 33.11 -9.77 14.38
C ALA A 241 34.53 -9.17 14.32
N GLY A 242 35.18 -9.22 13.15
CA GLY A 242 36.49 -8.60 12.93
C GLY A 242 36.49 -7.08 13.19
N LYS A 243 35.44 -6.39 12.74
CA LYS A 243 35.25 -4.95 13.01
C LYS A 243 35.05 -4.66 14.48
N ILE A 244 34.21 -5.41 15.18
CA ILE A 244 34.03 -5.27 16.64
C ILE A 244 35.35 -5.51 17.36
N ARG A 245 36.12 -6.55 16.97
CA ARG A 245 37.42 -6.83 17.57
C ARG A 245 38.41 -5.68 17.41
N ALA A 246 38.43 -5.05 16.23
CA ALA A 246 39.29 -3.91 15.92
C ALA A 246 38.93 -2.64 16.72
N LEU A 247 37.67 -2.51 17.14
CA LEU A 247 37.19 -1.42 17.99
C LEU A 247 37.55 -1.61 19.48
N MET A 248 37.84 -2.85 19.91
CA MET A 248 38.16 -3.17 21.30
C MET A 248 39.66 -2.98 21.60
N PRO A 249 40.03 -2.54 22.82
CA PRO A 249 41.41 -2.54 23.27
C PRO A 249 42.10 -3.92 23.11
N PRO A 250 43.43 -3.95 22.91
CA PRO A 250 44.18 -5.20 22.96
C PRO A 250 43.97 -5.94 24.30
N GLY A 251 43.84 -7.27 24.25
CA GLY A 251 43.63 -8.10 25.44
C GLY A 251 42.22 -8.12 26.04
N LEU A 252 41.32 -7.21 25.68
CA LEU A 252 39.92 -7.25 26.14
C LEU A 252 39.15 -8.37 25.41
N TYR A 253 38.54 -9.29 26.17
CA TYR A 253 37.80 -10.46 25.67
C TYR A 253 38.56 -11.26 24.59
N PRO A 254 39.72 -11.87 24.92
CA PRO A 254 40.58 -12.52 23.93
C PRO A 254 39.90 -13.69 23.19
N SER A 255 38.93 -14.35 23.84
CA SER A 255 38.16 -15.48 23.28
C SER A 255 37.02 -15.08 22.34
N PHE A 256 36.78 -13.77 22.13
CA PHE A 256 35.66 -13.31 21.31
C PHE A 256 35.73 -13.82 19.87
N MET A 257 36.89 -13.69 19.23
CA MET A 257 37.06 -14.14 17.83
C MET A 257 36.90 -15.65 17.70
N ASP A 258 37.46 -16.43 18.64
CA ASP A 258 37.31 -17.89 18.64
C ASP A 258 35.83 -18.30 18.77
N THR A 259 35.09 -17.61 19.64
CA THR A 259 33.65 -17.86 19.85
C THR A 259 32.82 -17.46 18.63
N ALA A 260 33.19 -16.37 17.94
CA ALA A 260 32.55 -15.95 16.71
C ALA A 260 32.81 -16.93 15.56
N ILE A 261 34.04 -17.44 15.43
CA ILE A 261 34.43 -18.47 14.45
C ILE A 261 33.70 -19.79 14.73
N ALA A 262 33.62 -20.21 15.99
CA ALA A 262 32.90 -21.42 16.38
C ALA A 262 31.41 -21.34 16.01
N TRP A 263 30.76 -20.20 16.26
CA TRP A 263 29.36 -19.99 15.86
C TRP A 263 29.17 -19.94 14.34
N HIS A 264 30.09 -19.31 13.61
CA HIS A 264 30.09 -19.37 12.16
C HIS A 264 30.11 -20.83 11.66
N ALA A 265 30.99 -21.65 12.22
CA ALA A 265 31.07 -23.07 11.88
C ALA A 265 29.79 -23.83 12.23
N GLU A 266 29.21 -23.59 13.40
CA GLU A 266 28.05 -24.34 13.89
C GLU A 266 26.73 -23.94 13.21
N CYS A 267 26.51 -22.64 12.99
CA CYS A 267 25.20 -22.13 12.59
C CYS A 267 25.11 -21.78 11.11
N TYR A 268 26.18 -21.26 10.53
CA TYR A 268 26.19 -20.89 9.11
C TYR A 268 26.70 -22.05 8.26
N ARG A 269 27.91 -22.56 8.55
CA ARG A 269 28.56 -23.57 7.70
C ARG A 269 27.87 -24.94 7.71
N LYS A 270 27.29 -25.35 8.84
CA LYS A 270 26.54 -26.62 8.93
C LYS A 270 25.10 -26.52 8.41
N HIS A 271 24.59 -25.32 8.12
CA HIS A 271 23.24 -25.20 7.58
C HIS A 271 23.18 -25.87 6.19
N PRO A 272 22.17 -26.72 5.88
CA PRO A 272 22.11 -27.46 4.62
C PRO A 272 22.29 -26.57 3.38
N SER A 273 21.63 -25.41 3.37
CA SER A 273 21.71 -24.44 2.26
C SER A 273 23.10 -23.85 2.03
N TYR A 274 23.99 -23.83 3.04
CA TYR A 274 25.35 -23.29 2.88
C TYR A 274 26.17 -24.12 1.87
N MET A 275 26.10 -25.45 1.95
CA MET A 275 26.83 -26.35 1.06
C MET A 275 26.22 -26.39 -0.36
N GLU A 276 24.90 -26.25 -0.46
CA GLU A 276 24.18 -26.12 -1.74
C GLU A 276 24.57 -24.82 -2.46
N GLU A 277 24.65 -23.70 -1.74
CA GLU A 277 25.11 -22.41 -2.28
C GLU A 277 26.58 -22.46 -2.70
N LEU A 278 27.44 -23.05 -1.87
CA LEU A 278 28.88 -23.17 -2.16
C LEU A 278 29.13 -24.02 -3.43
N SER A 279 28.44 -25.16 -3.57
CA SER A 279 28.59 -26.02 -4.76
C SER A 279 28.08 -25.33 -6.02
N SER A 280 26.95 -24.61 -5.94
CA SER A 280 26.40 -23.81 -7.04
C SER A 280 27.33 -22.67 -7.47
N ALA A 281 27.98 -21.99 -6.52
CA ALA A 281 28.98 -20.95 -6.82
C ALA A 281 30.26 -21.53 -7.47
N THR A 282 30.63 -22.76 -7.11
CA THR A 282 31.81 -23.44 -7.67
C THR A 282 31.57 -23.92 -9.10
N VAL A 283 30.35 -24.34 -9.45
CA VAL A 283 29.95 -24.74 -10.83
C VAL A 283 29.89 -23.54 -11.79
N LEU A 284 29.49 -22.36 -11.31
CA LEU A 284 29.55 -21.12 -12.10
C LEU A 284 30.99 -20.61 -12.29
N GLY A 285 31.89 -20.87 -11.34
CA GLY A 285 33.31 -20.51 -11.41
C GLY A 285 34.13 -21.36 -12.39
N THR A 286 33.71 -22.60 -12.69
CA THR A 286 34.39 -23.50 -13.62
C THR A 286 33.88 -23.40 -15.06
N ALA A 287 32.72 -22.78 -15.31
CA ALA A 287 32.16 -22.59 -16.65
C ALA A 287 32.78 -21.41 -17.44
N ASN A 288 33.53 -20.51 -16.79
CA ASN A 288 34.15 -19.34 -17.44
C ASN A 288 35.63 -19.55 -17.85
N ALA A 289 36.11 -20.79 -17.84
CA ALA A 289 37.50 -21.10 -18.20
C ALA A 289 37.63 -22.24 -19.23
N SER A 290 36.72 -22.35 -20.20
CA SER A 290 36.97 -23.12 -21.43
C SER A 290 35.83 -22.99 -22.46
N SER A 291 35.95 -22.06 -23.41
CA SER A 291 35.44 -22.27 -24.79
C SER A 291 35.88 -21.13 -25.72
N THR A 292 37.07 -21.27 -26.29
CA THR A 292 37.41 -20.65 -27.57
C THR A 292 36.81 -21.48 -28.70
N GLY A 293 35.93 -20.87 -29.50
CA GLY A 293 35.64 -21.25 -30.89
C GLY A 293 34.56 -22.31 -31.14
N SER A 294 33.43 -21.89 -31.71
CA SER A 294 32.91 -22.34 -33.02
C SER A 294 31.50 -21.76 -33.26
N GLY A 295 31.28 -21.26 -34.47
CA GLY A 295 29.98 -20.72 -34.88
C GLY A 295 28.93 -21.81 -34.97
N ALA A 296 27.75 -21.52 -34.43
CA ALA A 296 26.50 -22.20 -34.75
C ALA A 296 25.43 -21.11 -34.84
N GLY A 297 24.72 -21.10 -35.97
CA GLY A 297 23.81 -20.04 -36.38
C GLY A 297 22.75 -19.71 -35.34
N VAL A 298 22.46 -18.41 -35.23
CA VAL A 298 21.22 -17.90 -34.67
C VAL A 298 20.06 -18.59 -35.40
N PRO A 299 19.18 -19.35 -34.72
CA PRO A 299 17.89 -19.65 -35.31
C PRO A 299 17.15 -18.32 -35.40
N GLN A 300 16.99 -17.79 -36.62
CA GLN A 300 16.00 -16.77 -36.88
C GLN A 300 14.63 -17.34 -36.51
N ILE A 301 14.12 -16.94 -35.35
CA ILE A 301 12.70 -17.07 -35.06
C ILE A 301 12.03 -15.91 -35.80
N VAL A 302 11.09 -16.28 -36.65
CA VAL A 302 10.38 -15.47 -37.62
C VAL A 302 9.53 -14.40 -36.90
N ASP A 303 9.87 -13.13 -37.10
CA ASP A 303 9.22 -11.92 -36.54
C ASP A 303 8.03 -11.42 -37.40
N ASP A 304 7.27 -12.31 -38.04
CA ASP A 304 6.16 -11.91 -38.94
C ASP A 304 4.79 -11.74 -38.23
N GLU A 305 4.60 -12.36 -37.06
CA GLU A 305 3.29 -12.38 -36.39
C GLU A 305 2.82 -11.01 -35.83
N PRO A 306 3.69 -10.18 -35.22
CA PRO A 306 3.30 -8.84 -34.74
C PRO A 306 2.88 -7.93 -35.90
N SER A 307 3.55 -8.01 -37.05
CA SER A 307 3.27 -7.19 -38.23
C SER A 307 1.87 -7.48 -38.81
N ALA A 308 1.49 -8.76 -38.88
CA ALA A 308 0.18 -9.17 -39.38
C ALA A 308 -0.98 -8.68 -38.49
N LYS A 309 -0.87 -8.84 -37.16
CA LYS A 309 -1.89 -8.37 -36.20
C LYS A 309 -2.05 -6.85 -36.23
N LEU A 310 -0.94 -6.12 -36.38
CA LEU A 310 -0.94 -4.66 -36.52
C LEU A 310 -1.64 -4.20 -37.82
N ALA A 311 -1.36 -4.87 -38.94
CA ALA A 311 -2.00 -4.58 -40.22
C ALA A 311 -3.50 -4.91 -40.19
N GLU A 312 -3.89 -6.01 -39.56
CA GLU A 312 -5.30 -6.39 -39.36
C GLU A 312 -6.04 -5.34 -38.53
N LEU A 313 -5.45 -4.87 -37.43
CA LEU A 313 -6.03 -3.83 -36.59
C LEU A 313 -6.23 -2.52 -37.38
N ALA A 314 -5.22 -2.09 -38.12
CA ALA A 314 -5.31 -0.91 -38.98
C ALA A 314 -6.43 -1.05 -40.02
N ALA A 315 -6.56 -2.23 -40.64
CA ALA A 315 -7.63 -2.54 -41.58
C ALA A 315 -9.02 -2.52 -40.93
N LYS A 316 -9.18 -3.05 -39.71
CA LYS A 316 -10.44 -3.01 -38.96
C LYS A 316 -10.90 -1.58 -38.71
N PHE A 317 -10.02 -0.70 -38.24
CA PHE A 317 -10.35 0.71 -38.05
C PHE A 317 -10.66 1.42 -39.37
N ALA A 318 -9.90 1.13 -40.44
CA ALA A 318 -10.15 1.70 -41.76
C ALA A 318 -11.50 1.24 -42.37
N ALA A 319 -11.97 0.05 -42.01
CA ALA A 319 -13.26 -0.47 -42.43
C ALA A 319 -14.45 0.16 -41.68
N LEU A 320 -14.23 0.90 -40.58
CA LEU A 320 -15.31 1.56 -39.87
C LEU A 320 -15.94 2.66 -40.74
N PRO A 321 -17.26 2.67 -40.92
CA PRO A 321 -17.93 3.64 -41.78
C PRO A 321 -17.80 5.06 -41.20
N ALA A 322 -17.67 6.07 -42.05
CA ALA A 322 -17.66 7.47 -41.59
C ALA A 322 -18.94 7.79 -40.78
N LEU A 323 -18.81 8.64 -39.76
CA LEU A 323 -19.96 9.08 -38.97
C LEU A 323 -20.78 10.11 -39.77
N ALA A 324 -22.10 9.90 -39.85
CA ALA A 324 -23.03 10.83 -40.48
C ALA A 324 -23.37 12.07 -39.61
N GLY A 325 -22.85 12.14 -38.39
CA GLY A 325 -23.12 13.20 -37.41
C GLY A 325 -22.31 13.01 -36.13
N ALA A 326 -22.75 13.65 -35.03
CA ALA A 326 -22.15 13.39 -33.72
C ALA A 326 -22.37 11.92 -33.32
N PRO A 327 -21.35 11.24 -32.76
CA PRO A 327 -21.52 9.88 -32.25
C PRO A 327 -22.53 9.87 -31.10
N LEU A 328 -23.24 8.75 -30.90
CA LEU A 328 -24.06 8.57 -29.70
C LEU A 328 -23.17 8.23 -28.49
N ILE A 329 -22.18 7.36 -28.71
CA ILE A 329 -21.27 6.86 -27.67
C ILE A 329 -19.83 7.26 -28.00
N SER A 330 -19.10 7.84 -27.06
CA SER A 330 -17.63 7.90 -27.12
C SER A 330 -17.05 6.82 -26.21
N VAL A 331 -16.26 5.92 -26.80
CA VAL A 331 -15.49 4.92 -26.06
C VAL A 331 -14.20 5.57 -25.57
N ILE A 332 -14.01 5.63 -24.25
CA ILE A 332 -12.88 6.25 -23.58
C ILE A 332 -11.90 5.14 -23.17
N ILE A 333 -10.67 5.20 -23.72
CA ILE A 333 -9.62 4.20 -23.47
C ILE A 333 -8.39 4.90 -22.90
N PRO A 334 -8.24 4.98 -21.56
CA PRO A 334 -7.00 5.42 -20.94
C PRO A 334 -5.93 4.33 -21.07
N ILE A 335 -4.73 4.71 -21.49
CA ILE A 335 -3.64 3.78 -21.81
C ILE A 335 -2.42 4.13 -20.97
N TYR A 336 -1.85 3.14 -20.29
CA TYR A 336 -0.54 3.24 -19.66
C TYR A 336 0.16 1.89 -19.67
N ASN A 337 1.15 1.71 -20.54
CA ASN A 337 1.81 0.42 -20.81
C ASN A 337 0.80 -0.63 -21.35
N HIS A 338 0.86 -1.88 -20.85
CA HIS A 338 0.00 -3.01 -21.25
C HIS A 338 -0.03 -3.29 -22.77
N TYR A 339 1.07 -3.06 -23.48
CA TYR A 339 1.18 -3.29 -24.92
C TYR A 339 0.67 -4.69 -25.35
N GLN A 340 0.94 -5.72 -24.53
CA GLN A 340 0.55 -7.09 -24.82
C GLN A 340 -0.97 -7.31 -24.95
N TYR A 341 -1.80 -6.43 -24.37
CA TYR A 341 -3.26 -6.53 -24.40
C TYR A 341 -3.92 -5.46 -25.28
N LEU A 342 -3.21 -4.35 -25.53
CA LEU A 342 -3.75 -3.18 -26.22
C LEU A 342 -4.24 -3.49 -27.65
N ILE A 343 -3.57 -4.39 -28.37
CA ILE A 343 -4.00 -4.81 -29.72
C ILE A 343 -5.37 -5.49 -29.67
N GLU A 344 -5.60 -6.36 -28.69
CA GLU A 344 -6.87 -7.07 -28.51
C GLU A 344 -7.98 -6.11 -28.08
N CYS A 345 -7.68 -5.23 -27.13
CA CYS A 345 -8.58 -4.16 -26.68
C CYS A 345 -9.07 -3.31 -27.86
N LEU A 346 -8.15 -2.72 -28.63
CA LEU A 346 -8.48 -1.88 -29.78
C LEU A 346 -9.20 -2.66 -30.89
N SER A 347 -8.81 -3.91 -31.14
CA SER A 347 -9.49 -4.79 -32.10
C SER A 347 -10.95 -5.01 -31.70
N SER A 348 -11.22 -5.22 -30.41
CA SER A 348 -12.57 -5.48 -29.90
C SER A 348 -13.52 -4.31 -30.13
N VAL A 349 -13.01 -3.08 -30.04
CA VAL A 349 -13.77 -1.85 -30.32
C VAL A 349 -13.94 -1.63 -31.81
N ALA A 350 -12.89 -1.88 -32.61
CA ALA A 350 -12.96 -1.77 -34.06
C ALA A 350 -13.89 -2.82 -34.70
N SER A 351 -14.17 -3.92 -34.00
CA SER A 351 -15.11 -4.98 -34.40
C SER A 351 -16.52 -4.82 -33.84
N GLN A 352 -16.86 -3.68 -33.22
CA GLN A 352 -18.23 -3.42 -32.78
C GLN A 352 -19.16 -3.23 -33.98
N ASP A 353 -20.39 -3.74 -33.85
CA ASP A 353 -21.44 -3.61 -34.87
C ASP A 353 -21.83 -2.14 -35.15
N ALA A 354 -22.81 -1.91 -36.03
CA ALA A 354 -23.24 -0.61 -36.59
C ALA A 354 -23.78 0.44 -35.58
N ALA A 355 -23.25 0.51 -34.36
CA ALA A 355 -23.44 1.60 -33.43
C ALA A 355 -22.82 2.92 -33.95
N SER A 356 -23.46 4.03 -33.59
CA SER A 356 -22.91 5.38 -33.81
C SER A 356 -21.94 5.69 -32.68
N PHE A 357 -20.65 5.44 -32.88
CA PHE A 357 -19.63 5.65 -31.85
C PHE A 357 -18.33 6.25 -32.40
N GLU A 358 -17.55 6.84 -31.51
CA GLU A 358 -16.13 7.16 -31.72
C GLU A 358 -15.27 6.56 -30.61
N VAL A 359 -13.96 6.55 -30.79
CA VAL A 359 -12.96 6.07 -29.84
C VAL A 359 -12.01 7.20 -29.50
N VAL A 360 -11.82 7.46 -28.21
CA VAL A 360 -10.85 8.43 -27.69
C VAL A 360 -9.85 7.68 -26.84
N CYS A 361 -8.69 7.41 -27.42
CA CYS A 361 -7.53 6.86 -26.73
C CYS A 361 -6.71 8.00 -26.12
N ILE A 362 -6.21 7.82 -24.91
CA ILE A 362 -5.25 8.75 -24.31
C ILE A 362 -4.10 8.01 -23.64
N ASP A 363 -2.88 8.24 -24.13
CA ASP A 363 -1.65 7.66 -23.59
C ASP A 363 -1.11 8.51 -22.43
N ASP A 364 -1.08 7.94 -21.22
CA ASP A 364 -0.63 8.56 -19.97
C ASP A 364 0.90 8.47 -19.81
N ALA A 365 1.61 8.84 -20.88
CA ALA A 365 3.07 8.73 -21.01
C ALA A 365 3.60 7.31 -20.74
N SER A 366 3.11 6.33 -21.51
CA SER A 366 3.59 4.95 -21.45
C SER A 366 5.11 4.87 -21.59
N THR A 367 5.74 4.08 -20.71
CA THR A 367 7.19 3.85 -20.73
C THR A 367 7.62 2.82 -21.78
N ASP A 368 6.69 1.97 -22.22
CA ASP A 368 6.92 1.02 -23.30
C ASP A 368 6.77 1.72 -24.68
N PRO A 369 7.86 1.87 -25.45
CA PRO A 369 7.83 2.58 -26.74
C PRO A 369 6.91 1.92 -27.78
N ARG A 370 6.58 0.63 -27.62
CA ARG A 370 5.68 -0.09 -28.53
C ARG A 370 4.24 0.43 -28.47
N VAL A 371 3.82 0.97 -27.32
CA VAL A 371 2.50 1.61 -27.18
C VAL A 371 2.40 2.82 -28.09
N ALA A 372 3.38 3.72 -28.03
CA ALA A 372 3.41 4.92 -28.86
C ALA A 372 3.45 4.59 -30.36
N GLN A 373 4.22 3.56 -30.75
CA GLN A 373 4.29 3.08 -32.13
C GLN A 373 2.95 2.52 -32.63
N LEU A 374 2.29 1.68 -31.82
CA LEU A 374 0.97 1.13 -32.13
C LEU A 374 -0.06 2.23 -32.33
N LEU A 375 -0.13 3.19 -31.41
CA LEU A 375 -1.07 4.30 -31.49
C LEU A 375 -0.83 5.18 -32.72
N ALA A 376 0.44 5.46 -33.07
CA ALA A 376 0.78 6.21 -34.28
C ALA A 376 0.36 5.49 -35.57
N LEU A 377 0.39 4.15 -35.58
CA LEU A 377 -0.04 3.35 -36.72
C LEU A 377 -1.55 3.46 -36.97
N VAL A 378 -2.36 3.41 -35.90
CA VAL A 378 -3.83 3.39 -36.03
C VAL A 378 -4.45 4.78 -36.09
N GLU A 379 -3.82 5.82 -35.56
CA GLU A 379 -4.41 7.17 -35.44
C GLU A 379 -4.95 7.75 -36.76
N LYS A 380 -4.33 7.38 -37.89
CA LYS A 380 -4.71 7.89 -39.22
C LYS A 380 -5.61 6.96 -40.03
N THR A 381 -5.99 5.81 -39.47
CA THR A 381 -6.75 4.80 -40.23
C THR A 381 -8.25 5.08 -40.21
N SER A 382 -8.76 5.80 -39.21
CA SER A 382 -10.19 6.07 -39.07
C SER A 382 -10.49 7.46 -38.54
N THR A 383 -11.52 8.11 -39.09
CA THR A 383 -12.05 9.38 -38.57
C THR A 383 -12.81 9.21 -37.24
N ARG A 384 -13.11 7.96 -36.86
CA ARG A 384 -13.71 7.60 -35.56
C ARG A 384 -12.69 7.46 -34.44
N LEU A 385 -11.40 7.40 -34.74
CA LEU A 385 -10.36 7.22 -33.73
C LEU A 385 -9.65 8.55 -33.48
N ARG A 386 -9.54 8.91 -32.21
CA ARG A 386 -8.70 10.02 -31.74
C ARG A 386 -7.68 9.49 -30.75
N VAL A 387 -6.43 9.88 -30.93
CA VAL A 387 -5.35 9.56 -30.01
C VAL A 387 -4.83 10.85 -29.38
N LEU A 388 -4.85 10.91 -28.07
CA LEU A 388 -4.27 11.97 -27.24
C LEU A 388 -3.02 11.42 -26.55
N ARG A 389 -2.05 12.28 -26.24
CA ARG A 389 -0.78 11.89 -25.62
C ARG A 389 -0.39 12.91 -24.56
N ARG A 390 -0.03 12.42 -23.37
CA ARG A 390 0.53 13.23 -22.28
C ARG A 390 2.06 13.19 -22.31
N GLU A 391 2.68 14.28 -21.85
CA GLU A 391 4.14 14.35 -21.68
C GLU A 391 4.62 13.61 -20.42
N GLN A 392 3.76 13.48 -19.42
CA GLN A 392 4.05 12.82 -18.15
C GLN A 392 2.84 12.02 -17.65
N ASN A 393 3.11 10.95 -16.89
CA ASN A 393 2.08 10.13 -16.27
C ASN A 393 1.35 10.96 -15.18
N CYS A 394 0.06 11.17 -15.37
CA CYS A 394 -0.80 11.97 -14.49
C CYS A 394 -1.79 11.11 -13.69
N GLY A 395 -1.88 9.80 -13.96
CA GLY A 395 -2.78 8.89 -13.28
C GLY A 395 -4.15 8.78 -13.94
N ILE A 396 -4.90 7.76 -13.53
CA ILE A 396 -6.13 7.32 -14.21
C ILE A 396 -7.21 8.40 -14.29
N SER A 397 -7.44 9.18 -13.23
CA SER A 397 -8.56 10.14 -13.19
C SER A 397 -8.29 11.35 -14.07
N ALA A 398 -7.11 11.96 -13.95
CA ALA A 398 -6.66 13.03 -14.84
C ALA A 398 -6.68 12.58 -16.31
N ASN A 399 -6.23 11.35 -16.58
CA ASN A 399 -6.22 10.80 -17.93
C ASN A 399 -7.64 10.62 -18.50
N GLN A 400 -8.53 9.99 -17.75
CA GLN A 400 -9.94 9.80 -18.14
C GLN A 400 -10.67 11.14 -18.35
N ASN A 401 -10.52 12.09 -17.43
CA ASN A 401 -11.18 13.40 -17.50
C ASN A 401 -10.79 14.18 -18.78
N GLU A 402 -9.51 14.13 -19.17
CA GLU A 402 -9.05 14.79 -20.40
C GLU A 402 -9.61 14.12 -21.66
N ALA A 403 -9.65 12.79 -21.71
CA ALA A 403 -10.28 12.09 -22.83
C ALA A 403 -11.79 12.41 -22.93
N VAL A 404 -12.49 12.49 -21.79
CA VAL A 404 -13.91 12.89 -21.75
C VAL A 404 -14.12 14.33 -22.24
N ALA A 405 -13.18 15.25 -21.96
CA ALA A 405 -13.26 16.61 -22.48
C ALA A 405 -13.25 16.64 -24.02
N HIS A 406 -12.50 15.74 -24.64
CA HIS A 406 -12.38 15.61 -26.10
C HIS A 406 -13.47 14.75 -26.76
N ALA A 407 -14.17 13.93 -25.98
CA ALA A 407 -15.29 13.12 -26.45
C ALA A 407 -16.43 13.98 -27.01
N ARG A 408 -17.12 13.52 -28.04
CA ARG A 408 -18.25 14.20 -28.71
C ARG A 408 -19.57 13.48 -28.50
N GLY A 409 -19.53 12.25 -28.00
CA GLY A 409 -20.69 11.41 -27.72
C GLY A 409 -21.57 11.98 -26.62
N GLU A 410 -22.88 11.72 -26.73
CA GLU A 410 -23.83 12.01 -25.66
C GLU A 410 -23.59 11.11 -24.44
N TYR A 411 -23.14 9.87 -24.68
CA TYR A 411 -22.77 8.90 -23.67
C TYR A 411 -21.29 8.52 -23.76
N LEU A 412 -20.71 8.18 -22.61
CA LEU A 412 -19.32 7.79 -22.43
C LEU A 412 -19.28 6.32 -22.04
N ALA A 413 -18.71 5.47 -22.88
CA ALA A 413 -18.43 4.06 -22.54
C ALA A 413 -16.96 3.95 -22.12
N PHE A 414 -16.69 3.36 -20.97
CA PHE A 414 -15.31 3.23 -20.47
C PHE A 414 -14.79 1.82 -20.71
N LEU A 415 -13.59 1.72 -21.28
CA LEU A 415 -12.90 0.47 -21.55
C LEU A 415 -11.44 0.59 -21.14
N ASP A 416 -10.99 -0.31 -20.27
CA ASP A 416 -9.59 -0.35 -19.85
C ASP A 416 -8.72 -0.99 -20.95
N CYS A 417 -7.47 -0.54 -21.08
CA CYS A 417 -6.59 -0.88 -22.20
C CYS A 417 -6.13 -2.35 -22.24
N ASP A 418 -6.36 -3.08 -21.16
CA ASP A 418 -6.10 -4.51 -20.97
C ASP A 418 -7.35 -5.40 -21.10
N ASP A 419 -8.52 -4.78 -21.29
CA ASP A 419 -9.82 -5.42 -21.36
C ASP A 419 -10.40 -5.46 -22.78
N VAL A 420 -11.51 -6.18 -22.95
CA VAL A 420 -12.11 -6.49 -24.26
C VAL A 420 -13.63 -6.30 -24.22
N LEU A 421 -14.21 -5.76 -25.29
CA LEU A 421 -15.66 -5.72 -25.47
C LEU A 421 -16.15 -6.89 -26.36
N PRO A 422 -17.21 -7.61 -25.96
CA PRO A 422 -17.96 -8.46 -26.88
C PRO A 422 -18.49 -7.68 -28.09
N SER A 423 -18.56 -8.27 -29.29
CA SER A 423 -18.86 -7.57 -30.55
C SER A 423 -20.21 -6.81 -30.55
N GLN A 424 -21.16 -7.29 -29.76
CA GLN A 424 -22.51 -6.73 -29.60
C GLN A 424 -22.62 -5.70 -28.46
N ALA A 425 -21.55 -5.39 -27.73
CA ALA A 425 -21.62 -4.56 -26.52
C ALA A 425 -22.20 -3.16 -26.79
N LEU A 426 -21.69 -2.46 -27.81
CA LEU A 426 -22.14 -1.10 -28.13
C LEU A 426 -23.52 -1.07 -28.81
N SER A 427 -23.88 -2.09 -29.59
CA SER A 427 -25.21 -2.19 -30.21
C SER A 427 -26.28 -2.44 -29.16
N GLU A 428 -26.01 -3.31 -28.18
CA GLU A 428 -26.87 -3.53 -27.02
C GLU A 428 -27.05 -2.27 -26.17
N MET A 429 -25.96 -1.54 -25.87
CA MET A 429 -26.04 -0.28 -25.14
C MET A 429 -26.82 0.79 -25.91
N THR A 430 -26.67 0.84 -27.24
CA THR A 430 -27.45 1.74 -28.10
C THR A 430 -28.94 1.46 -28.00
N MET A 431 -29.35 0.17 -27.99
CA MET A 431 -30.74 -0.21 -27.78
C MET A 431 -31.25 0.20 -26.39
N GLN A 432 -30.46 -0.03 -25.33
CA GLN A 432 -30.84 0.38 -23.98
C GLN A 432 -30.99 1.90 -23.85
N ILE A 433 -30.11 2.69 -24.46
CA ILE A 433 -30.21 4.16 -24.48
C ILE A 433 -31.50 4.62 -25.18
N ARG A 434 -31.83 4.02 -26.33
CA ARG A 434 -33.03 4.36 -27.09
C ARG A 434 -34.31 4.00 -26.32
N ASP A 435 -34.34 2.83 -25.71
CA ASP A 435 -35.53 2.32 -25.02
C ASP A 435 -35.72 2.99 -23.64
N TYR A 436 -34.64 3.52 -23.05
CA TYR A 436 -34.64 4.18 -21.75
C TYR A 436 -33.91 5.54 -21.79
N PRO A 437 -34.39 6.52 -22.56
CA PRO A 437 -33.66 7.76 -22.84
C PRO A 437 -33.49 8.68 -21.62
N ALA A 438 -34.18 8.41 -20.52
CA ALA A 438 -34.05 9.16 -19.27
C ALA A 438 -33.00 8.60 -18.30
N VAL A 439 -32.36 7.47 -18.62
CA VAL A 439 -31.29 6.87 -17.80
C VAL A 439 -29.99 7.63 -18.03
N ASP A 440 -29.20 7.80 -16.97
CA ASP A 440 -27.93 8.54 -16.98
C ASP A 440 -26.72 7.63 -16.85
N TYR A 441 -26.89 6.44 -16.27
CA TYR A 441 -25.82 5.49 -16.03
C TYR A 441 -26.31 4.08 -16.32
N PHE A 442 -25.78 3.47 -17.37
CA PHE A 442 -25.97 2.06 -17.67
C PHE A 442 -24.76 1.26 -17.20
N PHE A 443 -24.99 0.05 -16.70
CA PHE A 443 -23.93 -0.90 -16.40
C PHE A 443 -24.38 -2.32 -16.69
N SER A 444 -23.44 -3.21 -17.00
CA SER A 444 -23.75 -4.58 -17.43
C SER A 444 -23.18 -5.63 -16.47
N ASP A 445 -23.34 -6.90 -16.84
CA ASP A 445 -22.48 -7.95 -16.29
C ASP A 445 -21.14 -7.96 -17.02
N ARG A 446 -20.17 -8.69 -16.46
CA ARG A 446 -18.89 -8.94 -17.09
C ARG A 446 -18.50 -10.41 -17.00
N ILE A 447 -17.59 -10.81 -17.88
CA ILE A 447 -16.86 -12.08 -17.79
C ILE A 447 -15.45 -11.74 -17.31
N ASP A 448 -15.03 -12.32 -16.20
CA ASP A 448 -13.64 -12.22 -15.76
C ASP A 448 -12.82 -13.25 -16.58
N ILE A 449 -11.76 -12.81 -17.25
CA ILE A 449 -10.85 -13.62 -18.07
C ILE A 449 -9.42 -13.57 -17.51
N ASP A 450 -8.60 -14.58 -17.83
CA ASP A 450 -7.19 -14.63 -17.43
C ASP A 450 -6.28 -13.84 -18.40
N SER A 451 -4.96 -13.90 -18.18
CA SER A 451 -3.97 -13.24 -19.03
C SER A 451 -3.94 -13.75 -20.48
N ASN A 452 -4.49 -14.94 -20.77
CA ASN A 452 -4.56 -15.55 -22.09
C ASN A 452 -5.94 -15.37 -22.76
N GLY A 453 -6.92 -14.81 -22.03
CA GLY A 453 -8.30 -14.64 -22.51
C GLY A 453 -9.23 -15.81 -22.18
N GLU A 454 -8.78 -16.78 -21.38
CA GLU A 454 -9.63 -17.88 -20.93
C GLU A 454 -10.61 -17.40 -19.85
N ILE A 455 -11.85 -17.91 -19.91
CA ILE A 455 -12.91 -17.52 -18.97
C ILE A 455 -12.60 -18.07 -17.58
N LEU A 456 -12.54 -17.18 -16.59
CA LEU A 456 -12.40 -17.53 -15.17
C LEU A 456 -13.75 -17.65 -14.49
N ARG A 457 -14.64 -16.66 -14.68
CA ARG A 457 -16.00 -16.67 -14.13
C ARG A 457 -16.92 -15.65 -14.81
N HIS A 458 -18.22 -15.84 -14.63
CA HIS A 458 -19.23 -14.85 -14.97
C HIS A 458 -19.54 -14.01 -13.73
N ALA A 459 -19.22 -12.72 -13.77
CA ALA A 459 -19.43 -11.79 -12.67
C ALA A 459 -20.73 -11.01 -12.91
N LEU A 460 -21.79 -11.51 -12.29
CA LEU A 460 -23.12 -10.90 -12.32
C LEU A 460 -23.20 -9.72 -11.33
N TYR A 461 -23.80 -8.61 -11.75
CA TYR A 461 -24.10 -7.46 -10.88
C TYR A 461 -22.89 -6.98 -10.02
N GLY A 462 -21.76 -6.72 -10.68
CA GLY A 462 -20.51 -6.35 -10.02
C GLY A 462 -19.65 -7.53 -9.53
N GLY A 463 -20.18 -8.76 -9.55
CA GLY A 463 -19.44 -9.97 -9.21
C GLY A 463 -19.28 -10.22 -7.71
N TYR A 464 -20.19 -9.66 -6.91
CA TYR A 464 -20.26 -9.87 -5.46
C TYR A 464 -21.17 -11.06 -5.15
N GLU A 465 -20.70 -12.00 -4.33
CA GLU A 465 -21.47 -13.21 -3.99
C GLU A 465 -22.71 -12.90 -3.15
N ASN A 466 -22.66 -11.83 -2.34
CA ASN A 466 -23.69 -11.49 -1.36
C ASN A 466 -24.60 -10.33 -1.78
N ILE A 467 -24.42 -9.76 -2.98
CA ILE A 467 -25.25 -8.66 -3.49
C ILE A 467 -26.00 -9.15 -4.72
N VAL A 468 -27.32 -9.23 -4.62
CA VAL A 468 -28.19 -9.73 -5.70
C VAL A 468 -29.09 -8.61 -6.15
N TYR A 469 -29.09 -8.35 -7.45
CA TYR A 469 -29.95 -7.35 -8.06
C TYR A 469 -31.43 -7.59 -7.70
N SER A 470 -32.13 -6.52 -7.33
CA SER A 470 -33.58 -6.53 -7.17
C SER A 470 -34.21 -5.28 -7.81
N ASP A 471 -35.36 -5.45 -8.44
CA ASP A 471 -36.11 -4.35 -9.08
C ASP A 471 -36.72 -3.35 -8.07
N LYS A 472 -36.45 -3.51 -6.76
CA LYS A 472 -37.03 -2.69 -5.69
C LYS A 472 -36.31 -1.34 -5.48
N ASN A 473 -35.47 -0.92 -6.43
CA ASN A 473 -34.73 0.34 -6.39
C ASN A 473 -33.77 0.48 -5.18
N ASP A 474 -33.00 -0.58 -4.90
CA ASP A 474 -32.06 -0.64 -3.76
C ASP A 474 -30.61 -0.26 -4.13
N LEU A 475 -30.39 0.31 -5.33
CA LEU A 475 -29.03 0.52 -5.86
C LEU A 475 -28.12 1.34 -4.92
N ARG A 476 -28.65 2.34 -4.22
CA ARG A 476 -27.84 3.12 -3.25
C ARG A 476 -27.34 2.24 -2.10
N SER A 477 -28.19 1.34 -1.62
CA SER A 477 -27.85 0.36 -0.57
C SER A 477 -26.82 -0.64 -1.09
N ASP A 478 -27.00 -1.12 -2.32
CA ASP A 478 -26.07 -2.04 -2.98
C ASP A 478 -24.72 -1.37 -3.24
N LEU A 479 -24.73 -0.11 -3.68
CA LEU A 479 -23.52 0.70 -3.85
C LEU A 479 -22.81 0.98 -2.53
N LEU A 480 -23.48 0.99 -1.37
CA LEU A 480 -22.78 1.07 -0.09
C LEU A 480 -22.05 -0.25 0.22
N ASP A 481 -22.55 -1.38 -0.26
CA ASP A 481 -21.96 -2.69 0.02
C ASP A 481 -20.82 -3.03 -0.95
N GLY A 482 -20.89 -2.54 -2.20
CA GLY A 482 -19.82 -2.70 -3.19
C GLY A 482 -20.06 -1.94 -4.49
N MET A 483 -19.05 -1.89 -5.36
CA MET A 483 -19.13 -1.26 -6.68
C MET A 483 -19.90 -2.14 -7.69
N VAL A 484 -21.21 -2.27 -7.48
CA VAL A 484 -22.10 -3.09 -8.33
C VAL A 484 -22.23 -2.53 -9.77
N ALA A 485 -21.95 -1.24 -9.96
CA ALA A 485 -22.04 -0.54 -11.24
C ALA A 485 -20.69 -0.45 -12.00
N SER A 486 -19.88 -1.52 -11.94
CA SER A 486 -18.48 -1.51 -12.39
C SER A 486 -18.26 -1.43 -13.91
N HIS A 487 -18.73 -2.42 -14.68
CA HIS A 487 -18.36 -2.67 -16.08
C HIS A 487 -19.50 -3.38 -16.80
N LEU A 488 -19.77 -3.17 -18.10
CA LEU A 488 -19.39 -2.03 -18.92
C LEU A 488 -20.19 -0.81 -18.42
N LYS A 489 -19.52 0.23 -17.91
CA LYS A 489 -20.18 1.47 -17.49
C LYS A 489 -20.36 2.41 -18.70
N VAL A 490 -21.59 2.84 -18.96
CA VAL A 490 -21.94 3.82 -19.98
C VAL A 490 -22.69 4.99 -19.35
N ILE A 491 -22.04 6.15 -19.28
CA ILE A 491 -22.50 7.30 -18.49
C ILE A 491 -22.85 8.46 -19.41
N ARG A 492 -24.00 9.09 -19.22
CA ARG A 492 -24.37 10.32 -19.92
C ARG A 492 -23.32 11.40 -19.64
N LYS A 493 -22.75 11.97 -20.70
CA LYS A 493 -21.64 12.93 -20.62
C LYS A 493 -21.99 14.13 -19.75
N SER A 494 -23.21 14.67 -19.87
CA SER A 494 -23.65 15.82 -19.07
C SER A 494 -23.69 15.52 -17.57
N VAL A 495 -24.01 14.28 -17.17
CA VAL A 495 -24.02 13.85 -15.77
C VAL A 495 -22.61 13.64 -15.24
N TYR A 496 -21.72 13.04 -16.03
CA TYR A 496 -20.30 12.92 -15.70
C TYR A 496 -19.66 14.30 -15.46
N LEU A 497 -19.92 15.25 -16.35
CA LEU A 497 -19.42 16.63 -16.21
C LEU A 497 -20.06 17.37 -15.03
N LYS A 498 -21.36 17.17 -14.78
CA LYS A 498 -22.08 17.80 -13.66
C LYS A 498 -21.49 17.43 -12.30
N VAL A 499 -21.00 16.21 -12.14
CA VAL A 499 -20.34 15.79 -10.89
C VAL A 499 -18.85 16.15 -10.84
N GLY A 500 -18.28 16.67 -11.94
CA GLY A 500 -16.87 17.07 -12.02
C GLY A 500 -15.90 15.96 -12.45
N GLY A 501 -16.39 14.87 -13.04
CA GLY A 501 -15.55 13.74 -13.47
C GLY A 501 -14.98 12.91 -12.32
N THR A 502 -13.88 12.18 -12.53
CA THR A 502 -13.19 11.38 -11.49
C THR A 502 -12.12 12.20 -10.76
N SER A 503 -11.70 11.77 -9.56
CA SER A 503 -10.71 12.48 -8.73
C SER A 503 -9.56 11.57 -8.31
N ASP A 504 -8.32 12.05 -8.45
CA ASP A 504 -7.11 11.31 -8.08
C ASP A 504 -7.00 11.05 -6.57
N GLN A 505 -7.69 11.86 -5.75
CA GLN A 505 -7.85 11.59 -4.31
C GLN A 505 -8.38 10.17 -4.08
N PHE A 506 -9.27 9.70 -4.95
CA PHE A 506 -9.91 8.40 -4.87
C PHE A 506 -9.30 7.36 -5.82
N SER A 507 -8.11 7.61 -6.37
CA SER A 507 -7.40 6.63 -7.21
C SER A 507 -7.36 5.24 -6.54
N GLY A 508 -7.74 4.21 -7.30
CA GLY A 508 -7.99 2.83 -6.85
C GLY A 508 -9.46 2.51 -6.63
N ILE A 509 -10.29 3.51 -6.31
CA ILE A 509 -11.74 3.38 -6.12
C ILE A 509 -12.55 4.50 -6.81
N GLN A 510 -11.91 5.24 -7.73
CA GLN A 510 -12.43 6.45 -8.33
C GLN A 510 -13.75 6.23 -9.08
N ASP A 511 -13.93 5.03 -9.64
CA ASP A 511 -15.15 4.63 -10.33
C ASP A 511 -16.32 4.45 -9.37
N TRP A 512 -16.05 3.86 -8.20
CA TRP A 512 -17.06 3.67 -7.18
C TRP A 512 -17.49 5.01 -6.58
N GLU A 513 -16.53 5.89 -6.32
CA GLU A 513 -16.79 7.25 -5.85
C GLU A 513 -17.62 8.06 -6.86
N LEU A 514 -17.33 7.94 -8.16
CA LEU A 514 -18.13 8.54 -9.23
C LEU A 514 -19.57 8.00 -9.24
N ALA A 515 -19.75 6.68 -9.14
CA ALA A 515 -21.07 6.07 -9.08
C ALA A 515 -21.87 6.54 -7.85
N LEU A 516 -21.22 6.66 -6.69
CA LEU A 516 -21.84 7.19 -5.47
C LEU A 516 -22.33 8.64 -5.67
N ARG A 517 -21.51 9.53 -6.25
CA ARG A 517 -21.92 10.91 -6.55
C ARG A 517 -23.10 10.98 -7.53
N ILE A 518 -23.07 10.16 -8.59
CA ILE A 518 -24.15 10.15 -9.58
C ILE A 518 -25.43 9.58 -8.95
N ALA A 519 -25.33 8.59 -8.06
CA ALA A 519 -26.48 7.98 -7.38
C ALA A 519 -27.32 8.96 -6.55
N ASP A 520 -26.80 10.15 -6.21
CA ASP A 520 -27.58 11.20 -5.55
C ASP A 520 -28.75 11.73 -6.37
N PHE A 521 -28.66 11.71 -7.70
CA PHE A 521 -29.68 12.30 -8.57
C PHE A 521 -29.87 11.60 -9.93
N GLY A 522 -28.88 10.86 -10.39
CA GLY A 522 -28.87 10.18 -11.68
C GLY A 522 -29.71 8.91 -11.66
N ARG A 523 -30.27 8.57 -12.83
CA ARG A 523 -31.01 7.33 -13.01
C ARG A 523 -30.08 6.23 -13.53
N PHE A 524 -30.08 5.10 -12.85
CA PHE A 524 -29.25 3.95 -13.22
C PHE A 524 -30.09 2.87 -13.88
N ARG A 525 -29.44 2.09 -14.74
CA ARG A 525 -30.01 0.89 -15.32
C ARG A 525 -28.98 -0.23 -15.38
N TYR A 526 -29.33 -1.34 -14.73
CA TYR A 526 -28.61 -2.59 -14.88
C TYR A 526 -29.06 -3.31 -16.16
N VAL A 527 -28.09 -3.76 -16.95
CA VAL A 527 -28.27 -4.53 -18.18
C VAL A 527 -27.75 -5.93 -17.91
N ASN A 528 -28.66 -6.88 -17.64
CA ASN A 528 -28.34 -8.28 -17.34
C ASN A 528 -27.87 -9.04 -18.61
N LYS A 529 -26.70 -8.65 -19.11
CA LYS A 529 -25.97 -9.24 -20.24
C LYS A 529 -24.47 -9.06 -19.98
N PRO A 530 -23.62 -10.05 -20.30
CA PRO A 530 -22.17 -9.93 -20.16
C PRO A 530 -21.61 -9.10 -21.33
N LEU A 531 -21.56 -7.78 -21.18
CA LEU A 531 -21.13 -6.84 -22.25
C LEU A 531 -19.70 -6.32 -22.03
N TYR A 532 -18.91 -7.01 -21.23
CA TYR A 532 -17.52 -6.65 -20.92
C TYR A 532 -16.70 -7.88 -20.54
N HIS A 533 -15.47 -7.98 -21.02
CA HIS A 533 -14.49 -8.99 -20.58
C HIS A 533 -13.37 -8.30 -19.80
N HIS A 534 -13.30 -8.57 -18.50
CA HIS A 534 -12.35 -7.96 -17.57
C HIS A 534 -11.18 -8.90 -17.28
N ARG A 535 -9.96 -8.46 -17.51
CA ARG A 535 -8.75 -9.27 -17.43
C ARG A 535 -8.11 -9.23 -16.05
N ILE A 536 -7.85 -10.42 -15.50
CA ILE A 536 -7.17 -10.58 -14.22
C ILE A 536 -5.73 -11.06 -14.45
N HIS A 537 -4.75 -10.21 -14.14
CA HIS A 537 -3.32 -10.55 -14.24
C HIS A 537 -2.47 -9.96 -13.11
N ALA A 538 -1.21 -10.39 -12.99
CA ALA A 538 -0.32 -9.99 -11.89
C ALA A 538 -0.02 -8.48 -11.84
N GLN A 539 -0.08 -7.79 -12.98
CA GLN A 539 0.10 -6.35 -13.09
C GLN A 539 -1.20 -5.54 -12.92
N SER A 540 -2.33 -6.19 -12.59
CA SER A 540 -3.62 -5.47 -12.47
C SER A 540 -3.59 -4.62 -11.20
N VAL A 541 -3.95 -3.34 -11.35
CA VAL A 541 -3.88 -2.32 -10.28
C VAL A 541 -4.66 -2.74 -9.02
N SER A 542 -5.73 -3.54 -9.18
CA SER A 542 -6.59 -4.01 -8.08
C SER A 542 -5.88 -4.84 -7.01
N ARG A 543 -4.76 -5.51 -7.31
CA ARG A 543 -4.03 -6.34 -6.33
C ARG A 543 -2.91 -5.62 -5.58
N ALA A 544 -2.39 -4.52 -6.11
CA ALA A 544 -1.13 -3.93 -5.63
C ALA A 544 -1.26 -2.98 -4.41
N ASP A 545 -2.47 -2.48 -4.10
CA ASP A 545 -2.71 -1.46 -3.07
C ASP A 545 -4.03 -1.65 -2.30
N SER A 546 -4.34 -2.89 -1.91
CA SER A 546 -5.64 -3.25 -1.30
C SER A 546 -5.93 -2.51 0.01
N GLY A 547 -4.93 -2.32 0.89
CA GLY A 547 -5.11 -1.62 2.17
C GLY A 547 -5.61 -0.18 2.01
N ARG A 548 -4.96 0.61 1.15
CA ARG A 548 -5.37 1.98 0.85
C ARG A 548 -6.75 2.04 0.21
N GLN A 549 -7.05 1.10 -0.68
CA GLN A 549 -8.38 1.02 -1.29
C GLN A 549 -9.45 0.75 -0.23
N PHE A 550 -9.21 -0.13 0.74
CA PHE A 550 -10.12 -0.38 1.86
C PHE A 550 -10.29 0.85 2.77
N GLU A 551 -9.22 1.55 3.13
CA GLU A 551 -9.32 2.79 3.93
C GLU A 551 -10.21 3.83 3.26
N LYS A 552 -9.88 4.18 2.01
CA LYS A 552 -10.67 5.13 1.21
C LYS A 552 -12.10 4.66 1.06
N THR A 553 -12.30 3.35 0.90
CA THR A 553 -13.61 2.73 0.78
C THR A 553 -14.44 2.95 2.03
N ASN A 554 -13.87 2.69 3.20
CA ASN A 554 -14.55 2.88 4.47
C ASN A 554 -14.85 4.36 4.73
N ILE A 555 -13.93 5.28 4.39
CA ILE A 555 -14.15 6.73 4.49
C ILE A 555 -15.35 7.16 3.64
N LEU A 556 -15.36 6.80 2.35
CA LEU A 556 -16.46 7.15 1.46
C LEU A 556 -17.77 6.49 1.87
N ARG A 557 -17.74 5.19 2.21
CA ARG A 557 -18.93 4.48 2.67
C ARG A 557 -19.53 5.16 3.89
N ARG A 558 -18.71 5.55 4.86
CA ARG A 558 -19.15 6.30 6.04
C ARG A 558 -19.84 7.62 5.67
N GLN A 559 -19.23 8.39 4.76
CA GLN A 559 -19.81 9.67 4.30
C GLN A 559 -21.18 9.46 3.65
N TYR A 560 -21.32 8.48 2.75
CA TYR A 560 -22.58 8.21 2.06
C TYR A 560 -23.62 7.51 2.96
N GLN A 561 -23.21 6.69 3.93
CA GLN A 561 -24.10 6.19 4.98
C GLN A 561 -24.72 7.36 5.78
N LEU A 562 -23.89 8.32 6.20
CA LEU A 562 -24.35 9.53 6.89
C LEU A 562 -25.22 10.42 6.01
N LYS A 563 -25.10 10.34 4.68
CA LYS A 563 -25.89 11.13 3.73
C LYS A 563 -27.23 10.47 3.41
N TRP A 564 -27.21 9.18 3.08
CA TRP A 564 -28.36 8.46 2.52
C TRP A 564 -29.22 7.75 3.56
N LEU A 565 -28.61 7.27 4.66
CA LEU A 565 -29.32 6.51 5.68
C LEU A 565 -29.73 7.38 6.89
N ASN A 566 -29.22 8.61 6.97
CA ASN A 566 -29.39 9.49 8.12
C ASN A 566 -30.60 10.45 8.03
N SER A 567 -31.28 10.49 6.89
CA SER A 567 -32.42 11.37 6.61
C SER A 567 -33.70 11.04 7.39
N GLY A 568 -33.65 10.09 8.34
CA GLY A 568 -34.83 9.62 9.09
C GLY A 568 -34.69 9.42 10.61
N GLY A 569 -33.60 9.79 11.30
CA GLY A 569 -33.61 9.52 12.75
C GLY A 569 -32.45 9.88 13.69
N ARG A 570 -31.21 10.22 13.26
CA ARG A 570 -30.15 10.49 14.26
C ARG A 570 -30.35 11.79 15.05
N GLN A 571 -31.05 12.78 14.49
CA GLN A 571 -31.31 14.05 15.21
C GLN A 571 -32.43 13.95 16.27
N GLY A 572 -33.13 12.81 16.39
CA GLY A 572 -34.30 12.68 17.28
C GLY A 572 -34.20 11.62 18.38
N ARG A 573 -33.14 10.80 18.44
CA ARG A 573 -33.00 9.74 19.45
C ARG A 573 -31.66 9.84 20.18
N LEU A 574 -31.54 10.83 21.06
CA LEU A 574 -30.42 10.98 22.00
C LEU A 574 -30.30 9.81 23.02
N ASN A 575 -31.25 8.87 23.02
CA ASN A 575 -31.33 7.76 23.98
C ASN A 575 -31.21 6.35 23.34
N ALA A 576 -30.78 6.22 22.10
CA ALA A 576 -30.56 4.89 21.52
C ALA A 576 -29.29 4.25 22.11
N GLU A 577 -29.44 3.19 22.90
CA GLU A 577 -28.30 2.47 23.51
C GLU A 577 -27.30 2.02 22.45
N ASP A 578 -26.01 2.25 22.72
CA ASP A 578 -24.90 1.73 21.94
C ASP A 578 -24.95 0.20 21.93
N ILE A 579 -24.81 -0.42 20.76
CA ILE A 579 -24.71 -1.88 20.64
C ILE A 579 -23.24 -2.24 20.65
N LEU A 580 -22.87 -3.04 21.65
CA LEU A 580 -21.52 -3.58 21.80
C LEU A 580 -21.48 -5.00 21.24
N PHE A 581 -20.57 -5.23 20.31
CA PHE A 581 -20.26 -6.55 19.78
C PHE A 581 -18.94 -7.05 20.36
N GLU A 582 -18.86 -8.36 20.56
CA GLU A 582 -17.62 -9.08 20.84
C GLU A 582 -17.17 -9.80 19.56
N ASP A 583 -15.88 -10.06 19.40
CA ASP A 583 -15.30 -10.62 18.17
C ASP A 583 -15.97 -11.92 17.68
N GLY A 584 -16.34 -12.82 18.59
CA GLY A 584 -17.04 -14.07 18.30
C GLY A 584 -18.52 -13.91 17.94
N ALA A 585 -19.08 -12.71 18.04
CA ALA A 585 -20.50 -12.41 17.83
C ALA A 585 -20.69 -11.22 16.88
N LEU A 586 -19.80 -11.07 15.89
CA LEU A 586 -19.96 -10.03 14.87
C LEU A 586 -21.27 -10.22 14.09
N PRO A 587 -22.03 -9.14 13.86
CA PRO A 587 -23.27 -9.16 13.09
C PRO A 587 -22.96 -9.35 11.61
N THR A 588 -23.93 -9.88 10.87
CA THR A 588 -23.92 -9.83 9.41
C THR A 588 -24.01 -8.38 8.92
N LEU A 589 -23.55 -8.13 7.69
CA LEU A 589 -23.67 -6.80 7.06
C LEU A 589 -25.12 -6.32 7.01
N ARG A 590 -26.07 -7.24 6.75
CA ARG A 590 -27.51 -6.94 6.73
C ARG A 590 -28.01 -6.46 8.10
N GLU A 591 -27.56 -7.10 9.18
CA GLU A 591 -27.90 -6.68 10.55
C GLU A 591 -27.29 -5.32 10.89
N LEU A 592 -26.03 -5.06 10.51
CA LEU A 592 -25.41 -3.74 10.69
C LEU A 592 -26.18 -2.64 9.98
N LYS A 593 -26.58 -2.86 8.72
CA LYS A 593 -27.38 -1.90 7.95
C LYS A 593 -28.72 -1.63 8.63
N LYS A 594 -29.40 -2.67 9.13
CA LYS A 594 -30.66 -2.53 9.86
C LYS A 594 -30.47 -1.67 11.11
N LEU A 595 -29.47 -1.97 11.94
CA LEU A 595 -29.15 -1.21 13.15
C LEU A 595 -28.83 0.25 12.82
N TRP A 596 -28.09 0.48 11.74
CA TRP A 596 -27.76 1.81 11.27
C TRP A 596 -28.99 2.62 10.82
N ILE A 597 -29.89 2.01 10.05
CA ILE A 597 -31.17 2.61 9.62
C ILE A 597 -32.05 2.94 10.84
N GLU A 598 -32.02 2.10 11.88
CA GLU A 598 -32.70 2.34 13.15
C GLU A 598 -32.05 3.45 14.01
N GLY A 599 -30.90 3.99 13.57
CA GLY A 599 -30.14 5.05 14.23
C GLY A 599 -29.25 4.57 15.38
N ARG A 600 -29.01 3.25 15.50
CA ARG A 600 -28.15 2.66 16.53
C ARG A 600 -26.68 2.94 16.23
N LYS A 601 -25.89 3.09 17.29
CA LYS A 601 -24.43 3.18 17.23
C LYS A 601 -23.84 1.81 17.51
N CYS A 602 -23.02 1.30 16.59
CA CYS A 602 -22.36 0.00 16.75
C CYS A 602 -20.93 0.21 17.22
N ARG A 603 -20.50 -0.57 18.21
CA ARG A 603 -19.12 -0.64 18.70
C ARG A 603 -18.70 -2.10 18.76
N VAL A 604 -17.41 -2.38 18.62
CA VAL A 604 -16.88 -3.74 18.76
C VAL A 604 -15.71 -3.75 19.74
N VAL A 605 -15.60 -4.84 20.51
CA VAL A 605 -14.44 -5.17 21.36
C VAL A 605 -13.79 -6.43 20.80
N LEU A 606 -12.50 -6.33 20.53
CA LEU A 606 -11.67 -7.39 19.98
C LEU A 606 -10.87 -8.04 21.09
N GLU A 607 -11.16 -9.30 21.38
CA GLU A 607 -10.43 -10.12 22.34
C GLU A 607 -9.03 -10.46 21.84
N ARG A 608 -8.25 -11.19 22.65
CA ARG A 608 -6.94 -11.69 22.23
C ARG A 608 -7.11 -12.78 21.17
N ASN A 609 -6.28 -12.75 20.13
CA ASN A 609 -6.28 -13.73 19.03
C ASN A 609 -7.55 -13.74 18.16
N CYS A 610 -8.03 -12.56 17.75
CA CYS A 610 -9.12 -12.47 16.79
C CYS A 610 -8.85 -13.28 15.52
N SER A 611 -9.89 -13.93 15.01
CA SER A 611 -9.76 -14.74 13.81
C SER A 611 -9.50 -13.90 12.56
N PRO A 612 -8.82 -14.45 11.53
CA PRO A 612 -8.64 -13.77 10.25
C PRO A 612 -9.95 -13.29 9.62
N SER A 613 -11.06 -14.03 9.80
CA SER A 613 -12.37 -13.64 9.25
C SER A 613 -12.93 -12.38 9.90
N VAL A 614 -12.82 -12.25 11.23
CA VAL A 614 -13.21 -11.03 11.98
C VAL A 614 -12.40 -9.83 11.51
N LEU A 615 -11.08 -9.99 11.39
CA LEU A 615 -10.19 -8.90 10.97
C LEU A 615 -10.49 -8.48 9.52
N ASN A 616 -10.67 -9.43 8.61
CA ASN A 616 -11.02 -9.12 7.21
C ASN A 616 -12.40 -8.45 7.09
N PHE A 617 -13.39 -8.89 7.87
CA PHE A 617 -14.69 -8.21 7.93
C PHE A 617 -14.54 -6.74 8.36
N LEU A 618 -13.76 -6.48 9.40
CA LEU A 618 -13.52 -5.11 9.86
C LEU A 618 -12.69 -4.29 8.87
N ARG A 619 -11.70 -4.87 8.20
CA ARG A 619 -10.97 -4.20 7.11
C ARG A 619 -11.91 -3.69 6.02
N GLU A 620 -12.93 -4.47 5.70
CA GLU A 620 -13.88 -4.12 4.64
C GLU A 620 -15.03 -3.22 5.09
N PHE A 621 -15.57 -3.43 6.30
CA PHE A 621 -16.84 -2.83 6.75
C PHE A 621 -16.77 -2.02 8.04
N ASN A 622 -15.58 -1.60 8.51
CA ASN A 622 -15.45 -0.81 9.75
C ASN A 622 -16.21 0.54 9.72
N SER A 623 -16.58 1.07 8.56
CA SER A 623 -17.46 2.26 8.42
C SER A 623 -18.76 2.22 9.24
N TYR A 624 -19.29 1.02 9.52
CA TYR A 624 -20.52 0.82 10.31
C TYR A 624 -20.30 0.94 11.83
N PHE A 625 -19.05 1.04 12.29
CA PHE A 625 -18.71 1.10 13.72
C PHE A 625 -18.26 2.51 14.12
N GLU A 626 -18.70 2.96 15.30
CA GLU A 626 -18.24 4.19 15.93
C GLU A 626 -16.88 4.01 16.61
N SER A 627 -16.61 2.82 17.13
CA SER A 627 -15.32 2.47 17.74
C SER A 627 -15.03 0.96 17.64
N VAL A 628 -13.77 0.63 17.48
CA VAL A 628 -13.20 -0.73 17.51
C VAL A 628 -12.19 -0.75 18.66
N THR A 629 -12.60 -1.33 19.79
CA THR A 629 -11.74 -1.49 20.96
C THR A 629 -10.89 -2.74 20.81
N TYR A 630 -9.59 -2.67 21.09
CA TYR A 630 -8.69 -3.83 21.01
C TYR A 630 -7.98 -4.10 22.33
N LYS A 631 -7.91 -5.38 22.71
CA LYS A 631 -7.19 -5.85 23.90
C LYS A 631 -5.74 -6.27 23.62
N ASP A 632 -5.48 -6.68 22.39
CA ASP A 632 -4.17 -7.10 21.91
C ASP A 632 -3.70 -6.22 20.75
N ILE A 633 -2.41 -5.89 20.76
CA ILE A 633 -1.83 -4.98 19.78
C ILE A 633 -1.80 -5.58 18.36
N SER A 634 -1.82 -6.90 18.22
CA SER A 634 -1.95 -7.56 16.91
C SER A 634 -3.22 -7.15 16.16
N CYS A 635 -4.32 -6.87 16.86
CA CYS A 635 -5.55 -6.37 16.25
C CYS A 635 -5.37 -4.96 15.68
N TRP A 636 -4.65 -4.09 16.40
CA TRP A 636 -4.31 -2.76 15.89
C TRP A 636 -3.39 -2.86 14.67
N VAL A 637 -2.36 -3.71 14.72
CA VAL A 637 -1.45 -3.96 13.58
C VAL A 637 -2.23 -4.42 12.35
N ALA A 638 -3.22 -5.30 12.53
CA ALA A 638 -4.04 -5.80 11.45
C ALA A 638 -4.98 -4.73 10.84
N LEU A 639 -5.45 -3.76 11.63
CA LEU A 639 -6.51 -2.82 11.20
C LEU A 639 -6.02 -1.40 10.90
N MET A 640 -4.83 -1.01 11.37
CA MET A 640 -4.24 0.31 11.07
C MET A 640 -4.12 0.52 9.56
N GLY A 641 -4.52 1.68 9.07
CA GLY A 641 -4.52 2.00 7.64
C GLY A 641 -5.63 1.30 6.83
N TYR A 642 -6.61 0.67 7.47
CA TYR A 642 -7.86 0.18 6.84
C TYR A 642 -9.10 0.90 7.34
N VAL A 643 -9.01 1.54 8.52
CA VAL A 643 -10.16 2.12 9.21
C VAL A 643 -10.48 3.55 8.74
N TRP A 644 -11.75 3.94 8.77
CA TRP A 644 -12.20 5.25 8.24
C TRP A 644 -11.75 6.49 9.05
N GLY A 645 -10.98 6.30 10.12
CA GLY A 645 -10.50 7.37 10.99
C GLY A 645 -9.97 6.80 12.30
N ASN A 646 -9.93 7.64 13.35
CA ASN A 646 -9.39 7.29 14.67
C ASN A 646 -10.41 6.49 15.51
N ILE A 647 -10.87 5.34 14.99
CA ILE A 647 -11.84 4.47 15.66
C ILE A 647 -11.19 3.33 16.44
N LEU A 648 -9.89 3.08 16.27
CA LEU A 648 -9.16 2.04 17.00
C LEU A 648 -8.81 2.54 18.41
N ILE A 649 -9.36 1.89 19.44
CA ILE A 649 -9.21 2.31 20.85
C ILE A 649 -8.59 1.17 21.66
N PRO A 650 -7.49 1.37 22.41
CA PRO A 650 -7.01 0.35 23.34
C PRO A 650 -7.97 0.18 24.53
N GLU A 651 -8.27 -1.05 24.95
CA GLU A 651 -9.22 -1.32 26.06
C GLU A 651 -8.82 -0.64 27.38
N ASN A 652 -7.52 -0.64 27.71
CA ASN A 652 -7.00 -0.13 28.98
C ASN A 652 -6.85 1.41 29.02
N SER A 653 -7.93 2.13 28.74
CA SER A 653 -8.03 3.58 28.90
C SER A 653 -8.27 4.04 30.36
N SER A 654 -7.75 3.29 31.34
CA SER A 654 -7.38 3.85 32.66
C SER A 654 -6.04 4.59 32.63
N PHE A 655 -5.36 4.63 31.47
CA PHE A 655 -4.33 5.62 31.15
C PHE A 655 -5.00 6.80 30.46
N GLY A 656 -5.20 7.90 31.18
CA GLY A 656 -5.99 9.04 30.74
C GLY A 656 -5.50 9.63 29.42
N PHE A 657 -6.37 9.61 28.41
CA PHE A 657 -6.26 10.46 27.23
C PHE A 657 -7.61 11.12 26.95
N HIS A 658 -7.66 12.44 27.11
CA HIS A 658 -8.67 13.28 26.48
C HIS A 658 -8.27 13.49 25.01
N ILE A 659 -8.79 12.63 24.12
CA ILE A 659 -8.77 12.90 22.68
C ILE A 659 -9.98 13.80 22.37
N GLU A 660 -9.88 15.09 22.69
CA GLU A 660 -10.83 16.11 22.21
C GLU A 660 -10.20 17.12 21.23
N HIS A 661 -8.91 17.02 20.92
CA HIS A 661 -8.21 18.09 20.19
C HIS A 661 -7.59 17.75 18.84
N GLN A 662 -8.20 16.85 18.05
CA GLN A 662 -7.81 16.67 16.64
C GLN A 662 -8.97 16.62 15.62
N MET A 663 -10.17 17.07 15.98
CA MET A 663 -11.30 17.17 15.02
C MET A 663 -11.38 18.50 14.25
N LYS A 664 -10.31 19.31 14.21
CA LYS A 664 -10.26 20.51 13.37
C LYS A 664 -8.86 20.65 12.78
N HIS A 665 -8.65 20.11 11.58
CA HIS A 665 -8.11 20.83 10.43
C HIS A 665 -8.32 20.01 9.15
#